data_AF-A0A1W9LT82-F1
#
_entry.id   AF-A0A1W9LT82-F1
#
_cell.length_a   1.000
_cell.length_b   1.000
_cell.length_c   1.000
_cell.angle_alpha   90.00
_cell.angle_beta   90.00
_cell.angle_gamma   90.00
#
_symmetry.space_group_name_H-M   'P 1'
#
loop_
_entity.id
_entity.type
_entity.pdbx_description
1 polymer ?
#
loop_
_entity_poly.entity_id
_entity_poly.type
_entity_poly.pdbx_seq_one_letter_code
_entity_poly.pdbx_strand_id
1 'polypeptide(L)'
;MIRTFYGLGTLDTASAFFAALIIGFFFGLALERAGFGSSRRLAGIFYFRDMAVLKVMFTALLTAMLGLSLCIESGMLDPATELYYMKTYYGAYKIAGLIFGIGFVMGGWCPGTAAVGLASGKTDALVFLIGAGLGSILFNELFPVIKPLYTWGQSAQENFGQPGLAFVYNSLGMSRSVFALLFTLIAVGCFWGAEYIERVKAESGLYFKTPFLKAFSLIFIVFSASMLLFSGLEMRASDSREMTHFSETSLLASVESAEDHLEPEELASELYNKNPNIVVADVRPAQEYAAFHIRGAVNVQLPDLPEFAEQHKQKDMIVLYSNGMTHPAQARDSLFRLGYRNVYILTDGLTGFIERCLKPVSLRSGPMPPETASQIAAWRDYFYTPEKDIPEITTEAVTTTSAMPGLADTEWLAENLGRAGLKIIDAREQPEYNRSHIPGSFSISCESFRGVVAGVPSVLLPAEILAQKFSLMGIEPTDTVVLLYSGDKVRDVTMIGMAFERLGHRKFAILDGGFDKWAAEGKPVSTDLPPAYRSDYPVRSDADHFTVDYRQVLLHVKNKSALIIDVRPTEYYTGEKSDEARAGHIPGAVNRPFKDDLLKSDKYAGLKSKADLEASYSALIPSKDTRVIVHCRTGHQASQTFFVLKHLIGYTDVLWYDASWTEWAARKELPVETGSGK
;
A
#
# COMPACT_ATOMS: atom_id res chain seq x y z
N MET A 1 19.98 9.13 14.73
CA MET A 1 20.60 8.13 15.65
C MET A 1 19.88 8.08 17.01
N ILE A 2 18.53 8.13 17.04
CA ILE A 2 17.72 7.72 18.20
C ILE A 2 16.46 7.08 17.60
N ARG A 3 16.40 5.74 17.52
CA ARG A 3 15.19 5.06 17.06
C ARG A 3 14.25 4.90 18.26
N THR A 4 13.06 5.48 18.18
CA THR A 4 12.03 5.35 19.24
C THR A 4 11.43 3.94 19.22
N PHE A 5 10.80 3.48 20.32
CA PHE A 5 10.06 2.22 20.33
C PHE A 5 8.98 2.16 19.22
N TYR A 6 8.40 3.32 18.89
CA TYR A 6 7.49 3.48 17.76
C TYR A 6 8.21 3.28 16.41
N GLY A 7 9.34 3.97 16.18
CA GLY A 7 10.13 3.83 14.95
C GLY A 7 10.79 2.45 14.77
N LEU A 8 10.87 1.65 15.84
CA LEU A 8 11.33 0.27 15.81
C LEU A 8 10.20 -0.76 15.68
N GLY A 9 8.94 -0.35 15.77
CA GLY A 9 7.81 -1.27 15.81
C GLY A 9 7.81 -2.21 17.03
N THR A 10 8.40 -1.79 18.14
CA THR A 10 8.62 -2.62 19.34
C THR A 10 7.76 -2.20 20.54
N LEU A 11 6.65 -1.49 20.29
CA LEU A 11 5.76 -1.01 21.35
C LEU A 11 5.10 -2.14 22.16
N ASP A 12 4.98 -3.33 21.59
CA ASP A 12 4.45 -4.55 22.19
C ASP A 12 5.51 -5.37 22.98
N THR A 13 6.75 -4.90 23.01
CA THR A 13 7.84 -5.61 23.70
C THR A 13 7.83 -5.36 25.21
N ALA A 14 8.31 -6.35 25.98
CA ALA A 14 8.48 -6.23 27.43
C ALA A 14 9.32 -5.00 27.84
N SER A 15 10.34 -4.65 27.04
CA SER A 15 11.14 -3.44 27.23
C SER A 15 10.33 -2.15 27.09
N ALA A 16 9.44 -2.08 26.11
CA ALA A 16 8.57 -0.91 25.92
C ALA A 16 7.57 -0.79 27.08
N PHE A 17 6.98 -1.90 27.53
CA PHE A 17 6.10 -1.91 28.71
C PHE A 17 6.84 -1.50 29.99
N PHE A 18 8.05 -1.99 30.19
CA PHE A 18 8.88 -1.61 31.34
C PHE A 18 9.26 -0.12 31.30
N ALA A 19 9.65 0.40 30.13
CA ALA A 19 9.91 1.82 29.96
C ALA A 19 8.65 2.66 30.21
N ALA A 20 7.49 2.25 29.69
CA ALA A 20 6.21 2.92 29.94
C ALA A 20 5.85 2.93 31.43
N LEU A 21 6.12 1.84 32.17
CA LEU A 21 5.92 1.77 33.61
C LEU A 21 6.81 2.78 34.36
N ILE A 22 8.10 2.84 34.01
CA ILE A 22 9.05 3.80 34.61
C ILE A 22 8.62 5.23 34.32
N ILE A 23 8.33 5.55 33.05
CA ILE A 23 7.91 6.89 32.63
C ILE A 23 6.60 7.27 33.34
N GLY A 24 5.62 6.36 33.37
CA GLY A 24 4.35 6.56 34.05
C GLY A 24 4.51 6.80 35.56
N PHE A 25 5.41 6.07 36.22
CA PHE A 25 5.72 6.27 37.64
C PHE A 25 6.29 7.66 37.91
N PHE A 26 7.34 8.07 37.19
CA PHE A 26 7.96 9.39 37.38
C PHE A 26 7.02 10.53 36.99
N PHE A 27 6.21 10.35 35.95
CA PHE A 27 5.20 11.31 35.54
C PHE A 27 4.11 11.47 36.62
N GLY A 28 3.57 10.37 37.15
CA GLY A 28 2.60 10.38 38.25
C GLY A 28 3.17 11.05 39.51
N LEU A 29 4.41 10.75 39.86
CA LEU A 29 5.12 11.39 40.99
C LEU A 29 5.24 12.91 40.78
N ALA A 30 5.58 13.36 39.57
CA ALA A 30 5.68 14.78 39.26
C ALA A 30 4.32 15.48 39.37
N LEU A 31 3.25 14.86 38.87
CA LEU A 31 1.88 15.40 38.99
C LEU A 31 1.41 15.47 40.44
N GLU A 32 1.63 14.43 41.24
CA GLU A 32 1.25 14.42 42.65
C GLU A 32 2.00 15.52 43.42
N ARG A 33 3.32 15.67 43.19
CA ARG A 33 4.12 16.75 43.80
C ARG A 33 3.67 18.15 43.35
N ALA A 34 3.19 18.29 42.13
CA ALA A 34 2.60 19.53 41.63
C ALA A 34 1.19 19.80 42.20
N GLY A 35 0.62 18.89 43.01
CA GLY A 35 -0.71 19.03 43.59
C GLY A 35 -1.86 18.67 42.65
N PHE A 36 -1.57 18.00 41.54
CA PHE A 36 -2.56 17.61 40.53
C PHE A 36 -3.40 16.39 40.96
N GLY A 37 -3.07 15.73 42.06
CA GLY A 37 -3.92 14.73 42.73
C GLY A 37 -5.07 15.32 43.57
N SER A 38 -5.40 16.61 43.39
CA SER A 38 -6.44 17.30 44.14
C SER A 38 -7.35 18.13 43.23
N SER A 39 -8.61 17.70 43.08
CA SER A 39 -9.66 18.43 42.35
C SER A 39 -9.81 19.88 42.77
N ARG A 40 -9.70 20.17 44.06
CA ARG A 40 -9.79 21.53 44.61
C ARG A 40 -8.67 22.45 44.13
N ARG A 41 -7.47 21.92 43.93
CA ARG A 41 -6.32 22.68 43.41
C ARG A 41 -6.48 22.89 41.92
N LEU A 42 -6.88 21.84 41.20
CA LEU A 42 -7.15 21.90 39.76
C LEU A 42 -8.25 22.91 39.41
N ALA A 43 -9.39 22.87 40.12
CA ALA A 43 -10.46 23.85 39.94
C ALA A 43 -10.08 25.25 40.47
N GLY A 44 -9.06 25.34 41.34
CA GLY A 44 -8.59 26.58 41.97
C GLY A 44 -8.15 27.65 40.98
N ILE A 45 -7.74 27.27 39.75
CA ILE A 45 -7.37 28.20 38.69
C ILE A 45 -8.53 29.12 38.30
N PHE A 46 -9.76 28.59 38.21
CA PHE A 46 -10.94 29.36 37.82
C PHE A 46 -11.40 30.35 38.90
N TYR A 47 -11.06 30.06 40.15
CA TYR A 47 -11.35 30.93 41.29
C TYR A 47 -10.18 31.85 41.65
N PHE A 48 -9.11 31.80 40.86
CA PHE A 48 -7.87 32.53 41.12
C PHE A 48 -7.25 32.26 42.49
N ARG A 49 -7.43 31.05 43.02
CA ARG A 49 -6.90 30.62 44.32
C ARG A 49 -5.61 29.83 44.21
N ASP A 50 -5.47 29.04 43.15
CA ASP A 50 -4.31 28.20 42.90
C ASP A 50 -4.02 28.21 41.40
N MET A 51 -2.83 28.68 41.02
CA MET A 51 -2.37 28.82 39.63
C MET A 51 -1.44 27.67 39.22
N ALA A 52 -1.34 26.59 40.01
CA ALA A 52 -0.49 25.45 39.69
C ALA A 52 -0.79 24.87 38.29
N VAL A 53 -2.06 24.81 37.89
CA VAL A 53 -2.45 24.33 36.55
C VAL A 53 -1.78 25.15 35.45
N LEU A 54 -1.88 26.48 35.53
CA LEU A 54 -1.28 27.39 34.56
C LEU A 54 0.25 27.26 34.55
N LYS A 55 0.88 27.26 35.73
CA LYS A 55 2.34 27.16 35.85
C LYS A 55 2.88 25.85 35.28
N VAL A 56 2.26 24.72 35.58
CA VAL A 56 2.69 23.41 35.08
C VAL A 56 2.44 23.28 33.58
N MET A 57 1.27 23.70 33.07
CA MET A 57 0.96 23.62 31.64
C MET A 57 1.91 24.45 30.80
N PHE A 58 2.18 25.71 31.17
CA PHE A 58 3.14 26.53 30.44
C PHE A 58 4.57 25.99 30.54
N THR A 59 4.98 25.45 31.69
CA THR A 59 6.30 24.81 31.83
C THR A 59 6.43 23.60 30.90
N ALA A 60 5.41 22.74 30.85
CA ALA A 60 5.39 21.58 29.96
C ALA A 60 5.39 21.99 28.49
N LEU A 61 4.57 22.97 28.11
CA LEU A 61 4.51 23.49 26.74
C LEU A 61 5.84 24.10 26.31
N LEU A 62 6.47 24.92 27.16
CA LEU A 62 7.78 25.50 26.84
C LEU A 62 8.86 24.42 26.71
N THR A 63 8.90 23.48 27.65
CA THR A 63 9.90 22.40 27.63
C THR A 63 9.76 21.55 26.38
N ALA A 64 8.53 21.15 26.03
CA ALA A 64 8.26 20.35 24.84
C ALA A 64 8.52 21.14 23.56
N MET A 65 8.02 22.38 23.46
CA MET A 65 8.19 23.22 22.27
C MET A 65 9.67 23.52 22.00
N LEU A 66 10.39 24.00 23.02
CA LEU A 66 11.79 24.37 22.90
C LEU A 66 12.70 23.15 22.73
N GLY A 67 12.42 22.06 23.46
CA GLY A 67 13.15 20.80 23.32
C GLY A 67 12.96 20.17 21.94
N LEU A 68 11.72 20.16 21.42
CA LEU A 68 11.44 19.65 20.08
C LEU A 68 12.03 20.56 18.99
N SER A 69 12.06 21.88 19.19
CA SER A 69 12.76 22.80 18.28
C SER A 69 14.26 22.50 18.25
N LEU A 70 14.88 22.29 19.41
CA LEU A 70 16.28 21.91 19.48
C LEU A 70 16.56 20.57 18.77
N CYS A 71 15.73 19.54 18.96
CA CYS A 71 15.92 18.26 18.27
C CYS A 71 15.76 18.35 16.75
N ILE A 72 14.88 19.22 16.26
CA ILE A 72 14.67 19.42 14.83
C ILE A 72 15.83 20.25 14.23
N GLU A 73 16.19 21.37 14.88
CA GLU A 73 17.29 22.24 14.44
C GLU A 73 18.65 21.53 14.51
N SER A 74 18.85 20.60 15.44
CA SER A 74 20.08 19.79 15.52
C SER A 74 20.13 18.63 14.52
N GLY A 75 19.09 18.45 13.70
CA GLY A 75 18.96 17.31 12.77
C GLY A 75 18.80 15.96 13.48
N MET A 76 18.50 15.94 14.78
CA MET A 76 18.25 14.72 15.53
C MET A 76 16.90 14.08 15.18
N LEU A 77 15.97 14.89 14.67
CA LEU A 77 14.62 14.48 14.31
C LEU A 77 14.19 15.14 13.00
N ASP A 78 13.67 14.35 12.06
CA ASP A 78 13.03 14.86 10.84
C ASP A 78 11.51 15.01 11.08
N PRO A 79 10.98 16.25 11.10
CA PRO A 79 9.56 16.48 11.35
C PRO A 79 8.65 15.89 10.27
N ALA A 80 9.09 15.72 9.03
CA ALA A 80 8.25 15.21 7.95
C ALA A 80 8.03 13.70 8.03
N THR A 81 9.04 12.95 8.48
CA THR A 81 9.01 11.47 8.48
C THR A 81 8.84 10.85 9.85
N GLU A 82 9.30 11.51 10.91
CA GLU A 82 9.35 10.91 12.27
C GLU A 82 8.29 11.44 13.23
N LEU A 83 7.54 12.49 12.86
CA LEU A 83 6.43 13.03 13.65
C LEU A 83 5.09 12.78 12.98
N TYR A 84 4.16 12.24 13.77
CA TYR A 84 2.77 12.13 13.36
C TYR A 84 1.99 13.37 13.80
N TYR A 85 1.49 14.13 12.82
CA TYR A 85 0.64 15.29 13.06
C TYR A 85 -0.83 14.94 12.86
N MET A 86 -1.68 15.41 13.79
CA MET A 86 -3.13 15.31 13.62
C MET A 86 -3.65 16.48 12.78
N LYS A 87 -4.59 16.18 11.88
CA LYS A 87 -5.31 17.20 11.10
C LYS A 87 -5.98 18.22 12.03
N THR A 88 -5.95 19.48 11.64
CA THR A 88 -6.45 20.60 12.45
C THR A 88 -7.91 20.92 12.10
N TYR A 89 -8.81 20.82 13.08
CA TYR A 89 -10.24 21.13 12.95
C TYR A 89 -10.62 22.30 13.87
N TYR A 90 -10.36 23.54 13.44
CA TYR A 90 -10.56 24.72 14.29
C TYR A 90 -12.00 24.90 14.78
N GLY A 91 -12.99 24.56 13.97
CA GLY A 91 -14.40 24.63 14.34
C GLY A 91 -14.72 23.65 15.47
N ALA A 92 -14.43 22.37 15.25
CA ALA A 92 -14.63 21.31 16.23
C ALA A 92 -13.90 21.60 17.55
N TYR A 93 -12.65 22.08 17.49
CA TYR A 93 -11.85 22.37 18.67
C TYR A 93 -12.40 23.49 19.54
N LYS A 94 -13.03 24.53 18.97
CA LYS A 94 -13.67 25.59 19.75
C LYS A 94 -14.83 25.06 20.60
N ILE A 95 -15.69 24.26 19.99
CA ILE A 95 -16.87 23.71 20.66
C ILE A 95 -16.44 22.66 21.69
N ALA A 96 -15.58 21.72 21.29
CA ALA A 96 -15.04 20.71 22.20
C ALA A 96 -14.28 21.33 23.38
N GLY A 97 -13.49 22.38 23.12
CA GLY A 97 -12.77 23.12 24.16
C GLY A 97 -13.70 23.82 25.15
N LEU A 98 -14.82 24.40 24.69
CA LEU A 98 -15.84 24.98 25.57
C LEU A 98 -16.50 23.92 26.44
N ILE A 99 -16.93 22.80 25.85
CA ILE A 99 -17.54 21.67 26.56
C ILE A 99 -16.56 21.11 27.60
N PHE A 100 -15.30 20.90 27.20
CA PHE A 100 -14.24 20.45 28.07
C PHE A 100 -14.00 21.44 29.22
N GLY A 101 -13.97 22.74 28.94
CA GLY A 101 -13.82 23.78 29.96
C GLY A 101 -14.93 23.75 31.00
N ILE A 102 -16.20 23.67 30.57
CA ILE A 102 -17.36 23.53 31.48
C ILE A 102 -17.22 22.24 32.31
N GLY A 103 -16.91 21.12 31.66
CA GLY A 103 -16.69 19.84 32.34
C GLY A 103 -15.56 19.90 33.37
N PHE A 104 -14.46 20.58 33.05
CA PHE A 104 -13.30 20.73 33.94
C PHE A 104 -13.62 21.62 35.14
N VAL A 105 -14.41 22.70 34.96
CA VAL A 105 -14.89 23.53 36.08
C VAL A 105 -15.81 22.73 37.02
N MET A 106 -16.72 21.93 36.47
CA MET A 106 -17.67 21.15 37.29
C MET A 106 -17.02 19.94 37.97
N GLY A 107 -16.20 19.20 37.22
CA GLY A 107 -15.61 17.94 37.68
C GLY A 107 -14.29 18.13 38.44
N GLY A 108 -13.57 19.23 38.21
CA GLY A 108 -12.28 19.49 38.84
C GLY A 108 -11.18 18.50 38.45
N TRP A 109 -11.40 17.66 37.44
CA TRP A 109 -10.49 16.60 37.01
C TRP A 109 -10.35 16.58 35.49
N CYS A 110 -9.19 16.18 34.99
CA CYS A 110 -9.04 15.66 33.64
C CYS A 110 -8.73 14.15 33.72
N PRO A 111 -8.89 13.36 32.65
CA PRO A 111 -8.76 11.90 32.73
C PRO A 111 -7.44 11.43 33.34
N GLY A 112 -6.31 12.06 32.99
CA GLY A 112 -5.00 11.72 33.54
C GLY A 112 -4.84 12.07 35.01
N THR A 113 -5.30 13.25 35.45
CA THR A 113 -5.22 13.64 36.87
C THR A 113 -6.21 12.89 37.73
N ALA A 114 -7.35 12.46 37.18
CA ALA A 114 -8.30 11.59 37.85
C ALA A 114 -7.69 10.21 38.11
N ALA A 115 -6.90 9.66 37.19
CA ALA A 115 -6.18 8.41 37.42
C ALA A 115 -5.17 8.54 38.57
N VAL A 116 -4.42 9.65 38.63
CA VAL A 116 -3.53 9.95 39.77
C VAL A 116 -4.34 10.11 41.06
N GLY A 117 -5.44 10.87 41.03
CA GLY A 117 -6.32 11.05 42.18
C GLY A 117 -6.88 9.73 42.71
N LEU A 118 -7.32 8.84 41.81
CA LEU A 118 -7.80 7.51 42.16
C LEU A 118 -6.69 6.68 42.83
N ALA A 119 -5.47 6.69 42.26
CA ALA A 119 -4.31 6.02 42.85
C ALA A 119 -3.96 6.60 44.24
N SER A 120 -4.16 7.90 44.43
CA SER A 120 -4.02 8.61 45.72
C SER A 120 -5.24 8.44 46.66
N GLY A 121 -6.18 7.54 46.34
CA GLY A 121 -7.33 7.18 47.18
C GLY A 121 -8.48 8.20 47.18
N LYS A 122 -8.56 9.08 46.18
CA LYS A 122 -9.62 10.10 46.06
C LYS A 122 -10.88 9.52 45.44
N THR A 123 -11.98 9.55 46.19
CA THR A 123 -13.27 9.00 45.75
C THR A 123 -13.97 9.87 44.70
N ASP A 124 -13.78 11.18 44.74
CA ASP A 124 -14.29 12.11 43.71
C ASP A 124 -13.63 11.86 42.35
N ALA A 125 -12.36 11.43 42.33
CA ALA A 125 -11.68 11.01 41.10
C ALA A 125 -12.29 9.71 40.51
N LEU A 126 -12.67 8.75 41.36
CA LEU A 126 -13.37 7.54 40.93
C LEU A 126 -14.72 7.87 40.27
N VAL A 127 -15.51 8.74 40.91
CA VAL A 127 -16.80 9.19 40.38
C VAL A 127 -16.62 9.87 39.02
N PHE A 128 -15.60 10.73 38.89
CA PHE A 128 -15.26 11.36 37.63
C PHE A 128 -14.89 10.33 36.54
N LEU A 129 -14.07 9.33 36.85
CA LEU A 129 -13.66 8.31 35.87
C LEU A 129 -14.83 7.44 35.41
N ILE A 130 -15.73 7.07 36.31
CA ILE A 130 -16.98 6.36 35.95
C ILE A 130 -17.83 7.24 35.04
N GLY A 131 -18.00 8.52 35.39
CA GLY A 131 -18.73 9.49 34.57
C GLY A 131 -18.10 9.69 33.19
N ALA A 132 -16.77 9.76 33.11
CA ALA A 132 -16.03 9.84 31.85
C ALA A 132 -16.20 8.58 31.00
N GLY A 133 -16.20 7.40 31.62
CA GLY A 133 -16.46 6.13 30.95
C GLY A 133 -17.87 6.05 30.36
N LEU A 134 -18.89 6.38 31.16
CA LEU A 134 -20.27 6.47 30.69
C LEU A 134 -20.45 7.53 29.60
N GLY A 135 -19.81 8.69 29.76
CA GLY A 135 -19.80 9.75 28.76
C GLY A 135 -19.16 9.31 27.43
N SER A 136 -18.09 8.53 27.48
CA SER A 136 -17.45 7.96 26.28
C SER A 136 -18.36 6.96 25.57
N ILE A 137 -19.07 6.12 26.31
CA ILE A 137 -20.06 5.18 25.75
C ILE A 137 -21.20 5.96 25.08
N LEU A 138 -21.75 6.95 25.78
CA LEU A 138 -22.81 7.80 25.24
C LEU A 138 -22.35 8.57 23.99
N PHE A 139 -21.12 9.09 24.00
CA PHE A 139 -20.54 9.75 22.85
C PHE A 139 -20.43 8.81 21.65
N ASN A 140 -20.03 7.56 21.86
CA ASN A 140 -19.94 6.55 20.80
C ASN A 140 -21.31 6.26 20.17
N GLU A 141 -22.36 6.10 20.99
CA GLU A 141 -23.73 5.91 20.50
C GLU A 141 -24.26 7.13 19.75
N LEU A 142 -23.91 8.34 20.18
CA LEU A 142 -24.30 9.60 19.55
C LEU A 142 -23.37 10.02 18.41
N PHE A 143 -22.28 9.29 18.15
CA PHE A 143 -21.27 9.68 17.17
C PHE A 143 -21.83 9.89 15.76
N PRO A 144 -22.79 9.07 15.25
CA PRO A 144 -23.39 9.32 13.94
C PRO A 144 -24.05 10.71 13.82
N VAL A 145 -24.63 11.21 14.91
CA VAL A 145 -25.25 12.54 14.98
C VAL A 145 -24.21 13.65 15.16
N ILE A 146 -23.13 13.38 15.89
CA ILE A 146 -22.07 14.35 16.20
C ILE A 146 -21.04 14.45 15.05
N LYS A 147 -20.93 13.44 14.18
CA LYS A 147 -19.95 13.36 13.08
C LYS A 147 -19.82 14.65 12.25
N PRO A 148 -20.90 15.34 11.84
CA PRO A 148 -20.78 16.59 11.07
C PRO A 148 -20.05 17.71 11.84
N LEU A 149 -20.22 17.74 13.17
CA LEU A 149 -19.56 18.68 14.05
C LEU A 149 -18.09 18.35 14.24
N TYR A 150 -17.76 17.05 14.25
CA TYR A 150 -16.40 16.56 14.47
C TYR A 150 -15.43 16.95 13.35
N THR A 151 -15.91 17.01 12.10
CA THR A 151 -15.10 17.43 10.94
C THR A 151 -15.24 18.91 10.61
N TRP A 152 -15.94 19.69 11.44
CA TRP A 152 -16.25 21.08 11.16
C TRP A 152 -15.01 21.99 11.27
N GLY A 153 -14.80 22.81 10.24
CA GLY A 153 -13.69 23.76 10.18
C GLY A 153 -12.33 23.10 10.02
N GLN A 154 -12.25 22.01 9.24
CA GLN A 154 -10.97 21.43 8.82
C GLN A 154 -10.13 22.51 8.11
N SER A 155 -8.85 22.60 8.48
CA SER A 155 -7.93 23.52 7.83
C SER A 155 -7.75 23.20 6.34
N ALA A 156 -7.59 24.23 5.52
CA ALA A 156 -7.21 24.11 4.11
C ALA A 156 -5.68 24.17 3.91
N GLN A 157 -4.91 24.43 4.98
CA GLN A 157 -3.44 24.50 4.89
C GLN A 157 -2.83 23.11 4.69
N GLU A 158 -1.76 23.07 3.91
CA GLU A 158 -0.91 21.90 3.71
C GLU A 158 0.47 22.19 4.29
N ASN A 159 0.97 21.29 5.14
CA ASN A 159 2.31 21.38 5.72
C ASN A 159 2.94 19.99 5.74
N PHE A 160 4.22 19.90 5.41
CA PHE A 160 4.94 18.61 5.28
C PHE A 160 4.26 17.61 4.32
N GLY A 161 3.62 18.09 3.24
CA GLY A 161 2.87 17.25 2.30
C GLY A 161 1.57 16.64 2.87
N GLN A 162 1.12 17.12 4.05
CA GLN A 162 -0.09 16.64 4.71
C GLN A 162 -1.22 17.67 4.59
N PRO A 163 -2.30 17.37 3.85
CA PRO A 163 -3.43 18.30 3.71
C PRO A 163 -4.23 18.38 5.00
N GLY A 164 -4.55 19.61 5.40
CA GLY A 164 -5.33 19.92 6.60
C GLY A 164 -4.52 20.05 7.88
N LEU A 165 -3.19 20.15 7.79
CA LEU A 165 -2.31 20.45 8.90
C LEU A 165 -2.06 21.96 8.97
N ALA A 166 -2.36 22.59 10.11
CA ALA A 166 -2.14 24.02 10.32
C ALA A 166 -1.23 24.30 11.52
N PHE A 167 -0.10 24.98 11.27
CA PHE A 167 0.74 25.51 12.34
C PHE A 167 0.36 26.95 12.67
N VAL A 168 0.25 27.25 13.97
CA VAL A 168 -0.13 28.59 14.44
C VAL A 168 0.84 29.67 13.95
N TYR A 169 2.15 29.38 13.93
CA TYR A 169 3.15 30.33 13.45
C TYR A 169 3.02 30.62 11.94
N ASN A 170 2.64 29.63 11.12
CA ASN A 170 2.34 29.84 9.70
C ASN A 170 1.09 30.70 9.51
N SER A 171 0.04 30.45 10.29
CA SER A 171 -1.19 31.27 10.28
C SER A 171 -0.97 32.70 10.77
N LEU A 172 0.08 32.96 11.56
CA LEU A 172 0.47 34.29 12.03
C LEU A 172 1.54 34.95 11.15
N GLY A 173 2.01 34.28 10.10
CA GLY A 173 3.04 34.80 9.18
C GLY A 173 4.40 35.02 9.85
N MET A 174 4.76 34.21 10.84
CA MET A 174 6.02 34.33 11.57
C MET A 174 6.82 33.02 11.55
N SER A 175 8.14 33.12 11.67
CA SER A 175 9.00 31.94 11.77
C SER A 175 8.76 31.19 13.08
N ARG A 176 9.04 29.89 13.07
CA ARG A 176 8.93 29.02 14.25
C ARG A 176 9.72 29.55 15.45
N SER A 177 10.94 30.03 15.22
CA SER A 177 11.82 30.54 16.28
C SER A 177 11.32 31.87 16.85
N VAL A 178 10.74 32.74 16.01
CA VAL A 178 10.08 33.98 16.46
C VAL A 178 8.84 33.66 17.29
N PHE A 179 8.00 32.73 16.83
CA PHE A 179 6.85 32.26 17.60
C PHE A 179 7.28 31.66 18.94
N ALA A 180 8.33 30.83 18.95
CA ALA A 180 8.85 30.22 20.16
C ALA A 180 9.32 31.28 21.18
N LEU A 181 10.01 32.34 20.74
CA LEU A 181 10.39 33.45 21.61
C LEU A 181 9.16 34.20 22.14
N LEU A 182 8.23 34.60 21.26
CA LEU A 182 7.02 35.32 21.66
C LEU A 182 6.17 34.52 22.65
N PHE A 183 5.98 33.23 22.38
CA PHE A 183 5.27 32.33 23.27
C PHE A 183 6.00 32.17 24.61
N THR A 184 7.33 32.15 24.60
CA THR A 184 8.15 32.13 25.83
C THR A 184 7.97 33.40 26.66
N LEU A 185 7.95 34.57 26.04
CA LEU A 185 7.71 35.84 26.73
C LEU A 185 6.30 35.88 27.35
N ILE A 186 5.29 35.40 26.63
CA ILE A 186 3.92 35.28 27.14
C ILE A 186 3.89 34.34 28.35
N ALA A 187 4.49 33.16 28.24
CA ALA A 187 4.55 32.17 29.30
C ALA A 187 5.26 32.70 30.56
N VAL A 188 6.38 33.43 30.40
CA VAL A 188 7.04 34.14 31.49
C VAL A 188 6.09 35.15 32.12
N GLY A 189 5.43 36.00 31.32
CA GLY A 189 4.40 36.90 31.83
C GLY A 189 3.32 36.19 32.65
N CYS A 190 2.86 35.03 32.17
CA CYS A 190 1.90 34.18 32.87
C CYS A 190 2.45 33.63 34.21
N PHE A 191 3.72 33.24 34.31
CA PHE A 191 4.32 32.80 35.57
C PHE A 191 4.35 33.94 36.61
N TRP A 192 4.78 35.14 36.20
CA TRP A 192 4.80 36.30 37.08
C TRP A 192 3.40 36.75 37.48
N GLY A 193 2.45 36.73 36.54
CA GLY A 193 1.04 37.03 36.79
C GLY A 193 0.39 36.03 37.74
N ALA A 194 0.66 34.73 37.56
CA ALA A 194 0.19 33.67 38.44
C ALA A 194 0.65 33.87 39.88
N GLU A 195 1.95 34.08 40.10
CA GLU A 195 2.53 34.32 41.43
C GLU A 195 2.00 35.62 42.07
N TYR A 196 1.77 36.67 41.26
CA TYR A 196 1.14 37.89 41.73
C TYR A 196 -0.30 37.66 42.21
N ILE A 197 -1.10 36.95 41.43
CA ILE A 197 -2.49 36.64 41.75
C ILE A 197 -2.57 35.79 43.02
N GLU A 198 -1.77 34.74 43.14
CA GLU A 198 -1.72 33.88 44.33
C GLU A 198 -1.28 34.66 45.56
N ARG A 199 -0.33 35.58 45.44
CA ARG A 199 0.07 36.47 46.53
C ARG A 199 -1.08 37.37 46.99
N VAL A 200 -1.85 37.94 46.06
CA VAL A 200 -2.94 38.86 46.38
C VAL A 200 -4.17 38.15 46.91
N LYS A 201 -4.51 36.97 46.39
CA LYS A 201 -5.78 36.28 46.68
C LYS A 201 -5.69 35.09 47.63
N ALA A 202 -4.51 34.48 47.79
CA ALA A 202 -4.38 33.19 48.45
C ALA A 202 -3.15 33.05 49.34
N GLU A 203 -2.43 34.15 49.62
CA GLU A 203 -1.23 34.22 50.48
C GLU A 203 -0.14 33.17 50.18
N SER A 204 -0.12 32.61 48.97
CA SER A 204 0.67 31.42 48.59
C SER A 204 1.63 31.64 47.41
N GLY A 205 1.77 32.90 46.94
CA GLY A 205 2.73 33.30 45.90
C GLY A 205 4.18 33.31 46.38
N LEU A 206 4.71 32.11 46.67
CA LEU A 206 6.01 31.87 47.29
C LEU A 206 7.20 32.40 46.48
N TYR A 207 7.06 32.50 45.16
CA TYR A 207 8.17 32.84 44.26
C TYR A 207 8.11 34.25 43.69
N PHE A 208 7.06 35.03 44.01
CA PHE A 208 6.92 36.38 43.50
C PHE A 208 8.12 37.28 43.87
N LYS A 209 8.80 37.82 42.85
CA LYS A 209 10.03 38.63 42.98
C LYS A 209 11.24 37.91 43.61
N THR A 210 11.19 36.59 43.78
CA THR A 210 12.35 35.82 44.27
C THR A 210 13.46 35.71 43.22
N PRO A 211 14.72 35.46 43.62
CA PRO A 211 15.81 35.17 42.69
C PRO A 211 15.53 33.95 41.81
N PHE A 212 14.81 32.96 42.34
CA PHE A 212 14.43 31.75 41.59
C PHE A 212 13.57 32.10 40.37
N LEU A 213 12.46 32.83 40.53
CA LEU A 213 11.58 33.17 39.41
C LEU A 213 12.30 34.02 38.36
N LYS A 214 13.18 34.93 38.78
CA LYS A 214 14.02 35.73 37.89
C LYS A 214 14.96 34.86 37.06
N ALA A 215 15.71 33.97 37.71
CA ALA A 215 16.65 33.06 37.05
C ALA A 215 15.90 32.09 36.11
N PHE A 216 14.81 31.49 36.58
CA PHE A 216 13.95 30.60 35.79
C PHE A 216 13.41 31.28 34.52
N SER A 217 12.90 32.51 34.66
CA SER A 217 12.43 33.30 33.52
C SER A 217 13.56 33.64 32.55
N LEU A 218 14.72 34.04 33.07
CA LEU A 218 15.87 34.39 32.25
C LEU A 218 16.39 33.19 31.46
N ILE A 219 16.43 32.00 32.06
CA ILE A 219 16.87 30.76 31.39
C ILE A 219 16.02 30.48 30.15
N PHE A 220 14.70 30.52 30.27
CA PHE A 220 13.81 30.27 29.13
C PHE A 220 13.93 31.35 28.05
N ILE A 221 14.04 32.62 28.44
CA ILE A 221 14.21 33.72 27.48
C ILE A 221 15.55 33.59 26.75
N VAL A 222 16.64 33.33 27.47
CA VAL A 222 17.97 33.15 26.87
C VAL A 222 17.99 31.93 25.95
N PHE A 223 17.39 30.82 26.37
CA PHE A 223 17.32 29.61 25.54
C PHE A 223 16.50 29.84 24.27
N SER A 224 15.29 30.40 24.37
CA SER A 224 14.47 30.71 23.20
C SER A 224 15.12 31.76 22.28
N ALA A 225 15.80 32.76 22.84
CA ALA A 225 16.56 33.74 22.07
C ALA A 225 17.80 33.13 21.39
N SER A 226 18.46 32.15 22.01
CA SER A 226 19.59 31.47 21.38
C SER A 226 19.17 30.70 20.13
N MET A 227 17.94 30.18 20.07
CA MET A 227 17.43 29.51 18.87
C MET A 227 17.30 30.47 17.67
N LEU A 228 17.00 31.76 17.93
CA LEU A 228 17.04 32.77 16.87
C LEU A 228 18.45 32.96 16.30
N LEU A 229 19.49 32.89 17.16
CA LEU A 229 20.88 33.00 16.72
C LEU A 229 21.31 31.80 15.87
N PHE A 230 20.89 30.58 16.23
CA PHE A 230 21.15 29.38 15.44
C PHE A 230 20.45 29.42 14.07
N SER A 231 19.19 29.87 14.02
CA SER A 231 18.48 30.06 12.75
C SER A 231 19.12 31.13 11.84
N GLY A 232 19.75 32.16 12.42
CA GLY A 232 20.47 33.20 11.67
C GLY A 232 21.85 32.77 11.15
N LEU A 233 22.47 31.75 11.75
CA LEU A 233 23.73 31.14 11.29
C LEU A 233 23.51 30.25 10.07
N GLU A 234 22.35 29.58 9.97
CA GLU A 234 21.96 28.87 8.75
C GLU A 234 21.70 29.82 7.58
N MET A 235 21.17 31.02 7.83
CA MET A 235 21.00 32.05 6.78
C MET A 235 22.34 32.51 6.18
N ARG A 236 23.42 32.50 6.98
CA ARG A 236 24.78 32.89 6.53
C ARG A 236 25.59 31.71 5.96
N ALA A 237 25.27 30.48 6.38
CA ALA A 237 25.77 29.24 5.77
C ALA A 237 24.98 28.86 4.51
N SER A 238 23.76 29.38 4.32
CA SER A 238 23.00 29.30 3.06
C SER A 238 23.46 30.34 2.05
N ASP A 239 23.85 31.56 2.48
CA ASP A 239 24.42 32.59 1.59
C ASP A 239 25.77 32.20 0.97
N SER A 240 26.53 31.28 1.58
CA SER A 240 27.75 30.70 0.98
C SER A 240 27.49 29.42 0.19
N ARG A 241 26.24 28.94 0.18
CA ARG A 241 25.70 27.91 -0.73
C ARG A 241 24.85 28.52 -1.85
N GLU A 242 24.75 29.85 -1.95
CA GLU A 242 24.22 30.59 -3.11
C GLU A 242 25.23 30.70 -4.26
N MET A 243 25.90 29.60 -4.58
CA MET A 243 26.47 29.39 -5.90
C MET A 243 25.98 28.03 -6.36
N THR A 244 25.00 28.06 -7.28
CA THR A 244 24.30 26.96 -7.97
C THR A 244 22.98 26.43 -7.40
N HIS A 245 22.11 27.27 -6.84
CA HIS A 245 20.70 26.89 -6.67
C HIS A 245 19.76 27.65 -7.61
N PHE A 246 19.34 26.92 -8.63
CA PHE A 246 18.28 27.24 -9.58
C PHE A 246 16.97 27.54 -8.83
N SER A 247 16.22 28.54 -9.30
CA SER A 247 14.95 28.92 -8.69
C SER A 247 13.87 27.91 -9.08
N GLU A 248 13.34 27.15 -8.12
CA GLU A 248 12.12 26.33 -8.29
C GLU A 248 10.96 27.15 -8.89
N THR A 249 10.90 28.45 -8.61
CA THR A 249 9.93 29.37 -9.23
C THR A 249 10.10 29.47 -10.75
N SER A 250 11.35 29.42 -11.26
CA SER A 250 11.61 29.42 -12.71
C SER A 250 11.25 28.10 -13.39
N LEU A 251 11.41 26.97 -12.68
CA LEU A 251 10.96 25.67 -13.15
C LEU A 251 9.43 25.66 -13.31
N LEU A 252 8.72 26.02 -12.23
CA LEU A 252 7.26 26.06 -12.22
C LEU A 252 6.69 27.05 -13.25
N ALA A 253 7.33 28.20 -13.44
CA ALA A 253 6.91 29.15 -14.48
C ALA A 253 7.03 28.56 -15.89
N SER A 254 8.10 27.80 -16.19
CA SER A 254 8.27 27.14 -17.50
C SER A 254 7.21 26.06 -17.77
N VAL A 255 6.79 25.35 -16.71
CA VAL A 255 5.71 24.34 -16.79
C VAL A 255 4.36 25.02 -17.00
N GLU A 256 4.10 26.12 -16.31
CA GLU A 256 2.85 26.89 -16.47
C GLU A 256 2.72 27.51 -17.87
N SER A 257 3.82 27.98 -18.46
CA SER A 257 3.83 28.53 -19.82
C SER A 257 4.01 27.49 -20.94
N ALA A 258 4.15 26.20 -20.58
CA ALA A 258 4.42 25.08 -21.50
C ALA A 258 5.69 25.27 -22.37
N GLU A 259 6.64 26.10 -21.92
CA GLU A 259 7.94 26.32 -22.58
C GLU A 259 8.86 25.09 -22.52
N ASP A 260 8.46 24.07 -21.77
CA ASP A 260 9.16 22.82 -21.57
C ASP A 260 8.68 21.66 -22.45
N HIS A 261 7.63 21.88 -23.23
CA HIS A 261 7.04 20.89 -24.12
C HIS A 261 7.49 21.09 -25.57
N LEU A 262 7.49 19.99 -26.32
CA LEU A 262 7.61 20.00 -27.78
C LEU A 262 6.43 19.26 -28.38
N GLU A 263 5.71 19.90 -29.31
CA GLU A 263 4.56 19.28 -29.96
C GLU A 263 5.00 18.17 -30.94
N PRO A 264 4.23 17.08 -31.07
CA PRO A 264 4.55 15.98 -31.96
C PRO A 264 4.81 16.37 -33.42
N GLU A 265 4.03 17.30 -33.95
CA GLU A 265 4.16 17.79 -35.33
C GLU A 265 5.45 18.58 -35.53
N GLU A 266 5.89 19.31 -34.52
CA GLU A 266 7.16 20.05 -34.51
C GLU A 266 8.33 19.06 -34.48
N LEU A 267 8.30 18.09 -33.56
CA LEU A 267 9.31 17.03 -33.50
C LEU A 267 9.38 16.23 -34.82
N ALA A 268 8.22 15.87 -35.40
CA ALA A 268 8.16 15.14 -36.66
C ALA A 268 8.77 15.96 -37.81
N SER A 269 8.53 17.28 -37.85
CA SER A 269 9.11 18.19 -38.83
C SER A 269 10.62 18.30 -38.68
N GLU A 270 11.12 18.50 -37.46
CA GLU A 270 12.55 18.63 -37.16
C GLU A 270 13.34 17.37 -37.55
N LEU A 271 12.80 16.19 -37.20
CA LEU A 271 13.41 14.90 -37.56
C LEU A 271 13.32 14.59 -39.05
N TYR A 272 12.22 14.95 -39.71
CA TYR A 272 12.05 14.79 -41.16
C TYR A 272 13.02 15.68 -41.95
N ASN A 273 13.26 16.91 -41.45
CA ASN A 273 14.23 17.85 -42.00
C ASN A 273 15.69 17.55 -41.60
N LYS A 274 15.92 16.50 -40.80
CA LYS A 274 17.25 16.06 -40.33
C LYS A 274 18.03 17.15 -39.61
N ASN A 275 17.38 17.90 -38.72
CA ASN A 275 18.06 18.90 -37.91
C ASN A 275 19.15 18.23 -37.04
N PRO A 276 20.44 18.59 -37.18
CA PRO A 276 21.51 17.97 -36.40
C PRO A 276 21.56 18.43 -34.94
N ASN A 277 20.82 19.48 -34.56
CA ASN A 277 20.89 20.09 -33.23
C ASN A 277 19.84 19.56 -32.24
N ILE A 278 18.94 18.68 -32.69
CA ILE A 278 17.98 17.97 -31.83
C ILE A 278 18.48 16.55 -31.55
N VAL A 279 18.34 16.10 -30.31
CA VAL A 279 18.52 14.70 -29.94
C VAL A 279 17.27 14.22 -29.22
N VAL A 280 16.85 13.00 -29.49
CA VAL A 280 15.63 12.43 -28.93
C VAL A 280 16.03 11.23 -28.07
N ALA A 281 15.60 11.22 -26.82
CA ALA A 281 15.83 10.14 -25.88
C ALA A 281 14.50 9.41 -25.58
N ASP A 282 14.48 8.12 -25.90
CA ASP A 282 13.41 7.22 -25.53
C ASP A 282 13.71 6.64 -24.14
N VAL A 283 12.93 7.04 -23.14
CA VAL A 283 13.13 6.64 -21.75
C VAL A 283 12.40 5.35 -21.37
N ARG A 284 11.86 4.62 -22.35
CA ARG A 284 11.20 3.32 -22.15
C ARG A 284 12.23 2.19 -22.01
N PRO A 285 11.81 1.02 -21.52
CA PRO A 285 12.65 -0.18 -21.57
C PRO A 285 13.13 -0.49 -22.99
N ALA A 286 14.35 -1.02 -23.13
CA ALA A 286 14.95 -1.36 -24.43
C ALA A 286 14.07 -2.29 -25.30
N GLN A 287 13.22 -3.11 -24.67
CA GLN A 287 12.27 -4.00 -25.36
C GLN A 287 11.18 -3.22 -26.10
N GLU A 288 10.62 -2.18 -25.47
CA GLU A 288 9.61 -1.32 -26.10
C GLU A 288 10.23 -0.46 -27.21
N TYR A 289 11.44 0.02 -26.98
CA TYR A 289 12.24 0.71 -27.99
C TYR A 289 12.45 -0.20 -29.22
N ALA A 290 12.84 -1.46 -29.01
CA ALA A 290 13.04 -2.42 -30.10
C ALA A 290 11.75 -2.74 -30.88
N ALA A 291 10.60 -2.76 -30.22
CA ALA A 291 9.31 -3.03 -30.87
C ALA A 291 8.90 -1.89 -31.83
N PHE A 292 9.00 -0.65 -31.37
CA PHE A 292 8.83 0.56 -32.19
C PHE A 292 9.36 1.77 -31.42
N HIS A 293 10.18 2.59 -32.06
CA HIS A 293 10.66 3.87 -31.51
C HIS A 293 10.60 4.95 -32.60
N ILE A 294 10.63 6.21 -32.18
CA ILE A 294 10.74 7.32 -33.13
C ILE A 294 12.11 7.23 -33.80
N ARG A 295 12.13 7.23 -35.13
CA ARG A 295 13.37 7.12 -35.91
C ARG A 295 14.41 8.16 -35.47
N GLY A 296 15.64 7.70 -35.22
CA GLY A 296 16.74 8.53 -34.74
C GLY A 296 16.76 8.79 -33.22
N ALA A 297 15.79 8.26 -32.47
CA ALA A 297 15.83 8.31 -31.01
C ALA A 297 16.86 7.33 -30.44
N VAL A 298 17.49 7.70 -29.33
CA VAL A 298 18.41 6.85 -28.56
C VAL A 298 17.67 6.29 -27.35
N ASN A 299 17.79 4.99 -27.08
CA ASN A 299 17.23 4.41 -25.86
C ASN A 299 18.12 4.76 -24.66
N VAL A 300 17.56 5.44 -23.65
CA VAL A 300 18.29 5.87 -22.46
C VAL A 300 17.45 5.56 -21.23
N GLN A 301 17.95 4.71 -20.34
CA GLN A 301 17.23 4.41 -19.09
C GLN A 301 17.28 5.62 -18.15
N LEU A 302 16.23 5.79 -17.32
CA LEU A 302 16.13 6.94 -16.40
C LEU A 302 17.38 7.18 -15.53
N PRO A 303 18.07 6.16 -14.98
CA PRO A 303 19.29 6.37 -14.19
C PRO A 303 20.46 6.95 -14.99
N ASP A 304 20.51 6.68 -16.30
CA ASP A 304 21.61 7.05 -17.20
C ASP A 304 21.38 8.40 -17.88
N LEU A 305 20.20 9.00 -17.69
CA LEU A 305 19.83 10.29 -18.28
C LEU A 305 20.78 11.45 -17.92
N PRO A 306 21.30 11.58 -16.68
CA PRO A 306 22.27 12.64 -16.38
C PRO A 306 23.55 12.53 -17.21
N GLU A 307 24.05 11.31 -17.42
CA GLU A 307 25.23 11.06 -18.24
C GLU A 307 24.93 11.37 -19.72
N PHE A 308 23.80 10.90 -20.24
CA PHE A 308 23.35 11.20 -21.60
C PHE A 308 23.16 12.72 -21.82
N ALA A 309 22.56 13.42 -20.87
CA ALA A 309 22.36 14.86 -20.93
C ALA A 309 23.70 15.62 -20.93
N GLU A 310 24.69 15.18 -20.17
CA GLU A 310 26.03 15.78 -20.20
C GLU A 310 26.73 15.53 -21.56
N GLN A 311 26.61 14.32 -22.12
CA GLN A 311 27.17 13.99 -23.44
C GLN A 311 26.54 14.82 -24.58
N HIS A 312 25.29 15.25 -24.42
CA HIS A 312 24.55 16.01 -25.41
C HIS A 312 24.28 17.47 -25.01
N LYS A 313 25.02 18.00 -24.04
CA LYS A 313 24.86 19.38 -23.54
C LYS A 313 25.08 20.48 -24.59
N GLN A 314 25.79 20.16 -25.67
CA GLN A 314 26.04 21.06 -26.81
C GLN A 314 24.90 21.08 -27.84
N LYS A 315 23.87 20.24 -27.67
CA LYS A 315 22.67 20.24 -28.53
C LYS A 315 21.73 21.37 -28.12
N ASP A 316 21.01 21.92 -29.09
CA ASP A 316 20.02 22.97 -28.80
C ASP A 316 18.81 22.40 -28.06
N MET A 317 18.44 21.14 -28.35
CA MET A 317 17.27 20.49 -27.76
C MET A 317 17.50 18.99 -27.50
N ILE A 318 17.24 18.57 -26.27
CA ILE A 318 17.17 17.17 -25.83
C ILE A 318 15.71 16.86 -25.54
N VAL A 319 15.06 16.05 -26.38
CA VAL A 319 13.63 15.74 -26.24
C VAL A 319 13.47 14.37 -25.61
N LEU A 320 12.85 14.32 -24.44
CA LEU A 320 12.53 13.08 -23.74
C LEU A 320 11.12 12.62 -24.10
N TYR A 321 10.96 11.34 -24.40
CA TYR A 321 9.63 10.76 -24.56
C TYR A 321 9.53 9.34 -24.00
N SER A 322 8.30 8.98 -23.62
CA SER A 322 7.87 7.63 -23.26
C SER A 322 6.52 7.37 -23.93
N ASN A 323 5.76 6.33 -23.55
CA ASN A 323 4.43 6.10 -24.12
C ASN A 323 3.45 7.25 -23.81
N GLY A 324 3.70 7.98 -22.71
CA GLY A 324 3.04 9.23 -22.34
C GLY A 324 4.03 10.19 -21.67
N MET A 325 3.53 11.26 -21.04
CA MET A 325 4.36 12.37 -20.57
C MET A 325 4.94 12.22 -19.16
N THR A 326 4.39 11.33 -18.33
CA THR A 326 4.68 11.32 -16.87
C THR A 326 6.15 11.10 -16.52
N HIS A 327 6.77 10.03 -17.03
CA HIS A 327 8.18 9.76 -16.74
C HIS A 327 9.14 10.77 -17.39
N PRO A 328 8.95 11.17 -18.66
CA PRO A 328 9.72 12.26 -19.26
C PRO A 328 9.65 13.58 -18.47
N ALA A 329 8.46 13.96 -17.97
CA ALA A 329 8.28 15.18 -17.17
C ALA A 329 9.08 15.13 -15.86
N GLN A 330 8.96 14.03 -15.10
CA GLN A 330 9.74 13.82 -13.88
C GLN A 330 11.25 13.84 -14.14
N ALA A 331 11.68 13.22 -15.24
CA ALA A 331 13.07 13.16 -15.63
C ALA A 331 13.63 14.53 -16.04
N ARG A 332 12.88 15.28 -16.84
CA ARG A 332 13.21 16.65 -17.26
C ARG A 332 13.34 17.57 -16.05
N ASP A 333 12.41 17.51 -15.10
CA ASP A 333 12.47 18.34 -13.89
C ASP A 333 13.66 17.98 -13.00
N SER A 334 14.02 16.69 -12.94
CA SER A 334 15.25 16.24 -12.27
C SER A 334 16.49 16.81 -12.95
N LEU A 335 16.58 16.72 -14.28
CA LEU A 335 17.69 17.28 -15.07
C LEU A 335 17.76 18.82 -14.98
N PHE A 336 16.62 19.49 -14.90
CA PHE A 336 16.58 20.94 -14.68
C PHE A 336 17.20 21.33 -13.35
N ARG A 337 16.92 20.58 -12.27
CA ARG A 337 17.56 20.79 -10.96
C ARG A 337 19.07 20.51 -10.98
N LEU A 338 19.53 19.67 -11.91
CA LEU A 338 20.95 19.43 -12.20
C LEU A 338 21.57 20.49 -13.13
N GLY A 339 20.78 21.44 -13.64
CA GLY A 339 21.23 22.58 -14.43
C GLY A 339 21.08 22.46 -15.95
N TYR A 340 20.45 21.40 -16.45
CA TYR A 340 20.17 21.24 -17.89
C TYR A 340 18.89 21.97 -18.26
N ARG A 341 18.99 22.99 -19.12
CA ARG A 341 17.85 23.84 -19.55
C ARG A 341 17.33 23.54 -20.95
N ASN A 342 18.10 22.82 -21.75
CA ASN A 342 17.79 22.42 -23.12
C ASN A 342 17.05 21.08 -23.17
N VAL A 343 16.35 20.68 -22.10
CA VAL A 343 15.63 19.41 -22.01
C VAL A 343 14.14 19.67 -22.06
N TYR A 344 13.49 19.04 -23.04
CA TYR A 344 12.08 19.19 -23.38
C TYR A 344 11.38 17.84 -23.30
N ILE A 345 10.06 17.86 -23.12
CA ILE A 345 9.23 16.66 -23.14
C ILE A 345 8.33 16.64 -24.37
N LEU A 346 8.16 15.47 -24.97
CA LEU A 346 7.24 15.31 -26.09
C LEU A 346 5.79 15.32 -25.60
N THR A 347 4.99 16.30 -26.04
CA THR A 347 3.56 16.37 -25.70
C THR A 347 2.84 15.10 -26.12
N ASP A 348 1.98 14.57 -25.25
CA ASP A 348 1.23 13.31 -25.42
C ASP A 348 2.11 12.05 -25.62
N GLY A 349 3.43 12.17 -25.50
CA GLY A 349 4.40 11.08 -25.67
C GLY A 349 4.34 10.39 -27.03
N LEU A 350 4.82 9.14 -27.08
CA LEU A 350 4.81 8.32 -28.29
C LEU A 350 3.38 8.05 -28.79
N THR A 351 2.42 7.89 -27.88
CA THR A 351 1.01 7.67 -28.25
C THR A 351 0.47 8.87 -29.02
N GLY A 352 0.72 10.08 -28.52
CA GLY A 352 0.38 11.32 -29.21
C GLY A 352 1.05 11.45 -30.56
N PHE A 353 2.35 11.14 -30.63
CA PHE A 353 3.11 11.14 -31.88
C PHE A 353 2.51 10.18 -32.92
N ILE A 354 2.13 8.97 -32.51
CA ILE A 354 1.47 8.01 -33.40
C ILE A 354 0.11 8.56 -33.85
N GLU A 355 -0.73 9.02 -32.93
CA GLU A 355 -2.09 9.50 -33.24
C GLU A 355 -2.09 10.77 -34.10
N ARG A 356 -1.16 11.69 -33.87
CA ARG A 356 -1.13 13.02 -34.51
C ARG A 356 -0.27 13.05 -35.77
N CYS A 357 0.87 12.37 -35.80
CA CYS A 357 1.80 12.42 -36.93
C CYS A 357 1.76 11.17 -37.82
N LEU A 358 1.44 10.00 -37.25
CA LEU A 358 1.54 8.73 -37.99
C LEU A 358 0.19 8.11 -38.33
N LYS A 359 -0.92 8.48 -37.68
CA LYS A 359 -2.23 7.89 -37.96
C LYS A 359 -2.72 8.27 -39.36
N PRO A 360 -3.03 7.30 -40.23
CA PRO A 360 -3.42 7.59 -41.60
C PRO A 360 -4.73 8.37 -41.63
N VAL A 361 -4.84 9.26 -42.62
CA VAL A 361 -5.97 10.19 -42.77
C VAL A 361 -7.30 9.44 -42.84
N SER A 362 -7.33 8.24 -43.42
CA SER A 362 -8.52 7.39 -43.52
C SER A 362 -9.09 6.91 -42.18
N LEU A 363 -8.30 6.93 -41.10
CA LEU A 363 -8.72 6.48 -39.76
C LEU A 363 -9.11 7.66 -38.84
N ARG A 364 -9.16 8.89 -39.36
CA ARG A 364 -9.52 10.08 -38.58
C ARG A 364 -10.98 10.47 -38.79
N SER A 365 -11.61 10.97 -37.72
CA SER A 365 -13.05 11.22 -37.63
C SER A 365 -13.50 12.59 -38.17
N GLY A 366 -12.66 13.32 -38.91
CA GLY A 366 -13.01 14.63 -39.47
C GLY A 366 -12.29 14.96 -40.78
N PRO A 367 -12.84 15.86 -41.61
CA PRO A 367 -12.22 16.31 -42.86
C PRO A 367 -10.91 17.07 -42.54
N MET A 368 -9.85 16.76 -43.28
CA MET A 368 -8.50 17.30 -43.08
C MET A 368 -8.06 18.12 -44.30
N PRO A 369 -7.34 19.25 -44.11
CA PRO A 369 -6.76 19.99 -45.22
C PRO A 369 -5.82 19.12 -46.08
N PRO A 370 -5.84 19.25 -47.43
CA PRO A 370 -4.99 18.46 -48.32
C PRO A 370 -3.48 18.55 -48.04
N GLU A 371 -3.02 19.71 -47.57
CA GLU A 371 -1.62 19.96 -47.20
C GLU A 371 -1.20 19.12 -46.01
N THR A 372 -1.99 19.12 -44.92
CA THR A 372 -1.75 18.30 -43.72
C THR A 372 -1.83 16.81 -44.03
N ALA A 373 -2.77 16.41 -44.89
CA ALA A 373 -2.91 15.02 -45.33
C ALA A 373 -1.66 14.53 -46.09
N SER A 374 -1.09 15.39 -46.95
CA SER A 374 0.14 15.11 -47.68
C SER A 374 1.36 15.05 -46.75
N GLN A 375 1.41 15.93 -45.75
CA GLN A 375 2.48 15.96 -44.76
C GLN A 375 2.49 14.70 -43.87
N ILE A 376 1.33 14.25 -43.39
CA ILE A 376 1.20 12.99 -42.63
C ILE A 376 1.61 11.79 -43.49
N ALA A 377 1.26 11.77 -44.78
CA ALA A 377 1.71 10.70 -45.68
C ALA A 377 3.25 10.66 -45.80
N ALA A 378 3.88 11.83 -45.98
CA ALA A 378 5.34 11.93 -46.04
C ALA A 378 6.03 11.50 -44.72
N TRP A 379 5.49 11.91 -43.57
CA TRP A 379 6.00 11.48 -42.26
C TRP A 379 5.85 9.97 -42.06
N ARG A 380 4.70 9.39 -42.42
CA ARG A 380 4.48 7.94 -42.32
C ARG A 380 5.52 7.18 -43.13
N ASP A 381 5.76 7.58 -44.37
CA ASP A 381 6.76 6.92 -45.22
C ASP A 381 8.16 7.03 -44.59
N TYR A 382 8.51 8.19 -44.04
CA TYR A 382 9.81 8.40 -43.39
C TYR A 382 10.02 7.58 -42.11
N PHE A 383 9.05 7.60 -41.18
CA PHE A 383 9.17 6.98 -39.86
C PHE A 383 8.92 5.47 -39.87
N TYR A 384 8.18 4.93 -40.86
CA TYR A 384 7.98 3.47 -41.00
C TYR A 384 9.01 2.78 -41.92
N THR A 385 9.84 3.53 -42.64
CA THR A 385 10.91 2.92 -43.45
C THR A 385 12.04 2.44 -42.54
N PRO A 386 12.34 1.13 -42.51
CA PRO A 386 13.40 0.57 -41.65
C PRO A 386 14.76 1.21 -41.93
N GLU A 387 15.53 1.45 -40.87
CA GLU A 387 16.90 1.97 -40.98
C GLU A 387 17.82 0.86 -41.50
N LYS A 388 18.65 1.17 -42.50
CA LYS A 388 19.41 0.16 -43.25
C LYS A 388 20.64 -0.40 -42.51
N ASP A 389 20.93 0.09 -41.31
CA ASP A 389 22.20 -0.17 -40.59
C ASP A 389 22.00 -0.40 -39.09
N ILE A 390 21.18 -1.37 -38.68
CA ILE A 390 21.22 -1.92 -37.33
C ILE A 390 21.58 -3.40 -37.45
N PRO A 391 22.71 -3.87 -36.88
CA PRO A 391 23.07 -5.27 -36.91
C PRO A 391 21.99 -6.10 -36.21
N GLU A 392 21.46 -7.10 -36.92
CA GLU A 392 20.57 -8.13 -36.39
C GLU A 392 21.18 -8.74 -35.13
N ILE A 393 20.60 -8.43 -33.96
CA ILE A 393 20.71 -9.32 -32.82
C ILE A 393 19.82 -10.50 -33.18
N THR A 394 20.45 -11.55 -33.70
CA THR A 394 19.85 -12.87 -33.82
C THR A 394 19.36 -13.31 -32.45
N THR A 395 18.08 -13.12 -32.17
CA THR A 395 17.37 -13.81 -31.10
C THR A 395 17.28 -15.26 -31.52
N GLU A 396 18.22 -16.07 -31.03
CA GLU A 396 18.01 -17.51 -30.95
C GLU A 396 16.71 -17.74 -30.18
N ALA A 397 15.69 -18.17 -30.91
CA ALA A 397 14.47 -18.69 -30.34
C ALA A 397 14.82 -19.94 -29.52
N VAL A 398 14.99 -19.78 -28.21
CA VAL A 398 14.96 -20.89 -27.26
C VAL A 398 13.53 -21.39 -27.20
N THR A 399 13.23 -22.26 -28.16
CA THR A 399 12.03 -23.08 -28.20
C THR A 399 12.26 -24.24 -27.24
N THR A 400 11.97 -24.05 -25.96
CA THR A 400 11.74 -25.18 -25.05
C THR A 400 10.43 -24.98 -24.32
N THR A 401 9.40 -25.60 -24.87
CA THR A 401 8.16 -25.98 -24.19
C THR A 401 8.47 -27.01 -23.11
N SER A 402 9.10 -26.61 -22.00
CA SER A 402 9.06 -27.42 -20.78
C SER A 402 7.88 -26.95 -19.95
N ALA A 403 6.85 -27.78 -19.82
CA ALA A 403 5.79 -27.55 -18.84
C ALA A 403 6.43 -27.42 -17.44
N MET A 404 6.00 -26.43 -16.66
CA MET A 404 6.48 -26.26 -15.29
C MET A 404 6.10 -27.49 -14.44
N PRO A 405 6.93 -27.92 -13.48
CA PRO A 405 6.71 -29.13 -12.67
C PRO A 405 5.53 -29.05 -11.67
N GLY A 406 4.66 -28.04 -11.79
CA GLY A 406 3.56 -27.74 -10.87
C GLY A 406 4.03 -27.09 -9.56
N LEU A 407 5.08 -27.60 -8.92
CA LEU A 407 5.72 -26.95 -7.77
C LEU A 407 7.03 -26.28 -8.19
N ALA A 408 7.19 -25.01 -7.82
CA ALA A 408 8.44 -24.28 -7.99
C ALA A 408 9.25 -24.35 -6.69
N ASP A 409 10.54 -24.67 -6.79
CA ASP A 409 11.45 -24.59 -5.66
C ASP A 409 11.76 -23.13 -5.29
N THR A 410 11.94 -22.87 -4.00
CA THR A 410 12.34 -21.56 -3.48
C THR A 410 13.72 -21.14 -3.99
N GLU A 411 14.62 -22.09 -4.23
CA GLU A 411 15.93 -21.82 -4.85
C GLU A 411 15.78 -21.36 -6.30
N TRP A 412 15.03 -22.12 -7.10
CA TRP A 412 14.78 -21.79 -8.50
C TRP A 412 14.13 -20.42 -8.65
N LEU A 413 13.14 -20.09 -7.80
CA LEU A 413 12.50 -18.78 -7.84
C LEU A 413 13.49 -17.66 -7.50
N ALA A 414 14.37 -17.85 -6.53
CA ALA A 414 15.39 -16.88 -6.15
C ALA A 414 16.38 -16.61 -7.30
N GLU A 415 16.83 -17.65 -8.00
CA GLU A 415 17.73 -17.54 -9.15
C GLU A 415 17.08 -16.86 -10.37
N ASN A 416 15.75 -16.88 -10.47
CA ASN A 416 15.01 -16.35 -11.62
C ASN A 416 14.29 -15.01 -11.32
N LEU A 417 14.50 -14.40 -10.15
CA LEU A 417 13.90 -13.10 -9.83
C LEU A 417 14.29 -12.03 -10.87
N GLY A 418 13.31 -11.24 -11.30
CA GLY A 418 13.50 -10.18 -12.30
C GLY A 418 13.63 -10.68 -13.75
N ARG A 419 13.57 -11.99 -14.00
CA ARG A 419 13.57 -12.54 -15.36
C ARG A 419 12.36 -12.05 -16.15
N ALA A 420 12.58 -11.60 -17.38
CA ALA A 420 11.51 -11.24 -18.30
C ALA A 420 10.54 -12.42 -18.51
N GLY A 421 9.24 -12.14 -18.43
CA GLY A 421 8.18 -13.14 -18.52
C GLY A 421 7.97 -14.00 -17.27
N LEU A 422 8.63 -13.70 -16.13
CA LEU A 422 8.27 -14.28 -14.84
C LEU A 422 7.32 -13.33 -14.08
N LYS A 423 6.16 -13.86 -13.65
CA LYS A 423 5.18 -13.14 -12.83
C LYS A 423 5.01 -13.89 -11.52
N ILE A 424 4.92 -13.17 -10.41
CA ILE A 424 4.70 -13.76 -9.09
C ILE A 424 3.39 -13.19 -8.57
N ILE A 425 2.48 -14.06 -8.10
CA ILE A 425 1.20 -13.67 -7.54
C ILE A 425 1.15 -14.12 -6.09
N ASP A 426 0.94 -13.17 -5.19
CA ASP A 426 0.84 -13.38 -3.76
C ASP A 426 -0.63 -13.35 -3.32
N ALA A 427 -1.11 -14.50 -2.83
CA ALA A 427 -2.48 -14.67 -2.36
C ALA A 427 -2.63 -14.51 -0.84
N ARG A 428 -1.58 -14.09 -0.14
CA ARG A 428 -1.64 -13.81 1.30
C ARG A 428 -2.55 -12.62 1.58
N GLU A 429 -2.93 -12.48 2.85
CA GLU A 429 -3.74 -11.33 3.27
C GLU A 429 -2.96 -10.03 3.04
N GLN A 430 -3.64 -8.98 2.57
CA GLN A 430 -2.98 -7.71 2.22
C GLN A 430 -2.06 -7.15 3.34
N PRO A 431 -2.39 -7.24 4.64
CA PRO A 431 -1.48 -6.81 5.70
C PRO A 431 -0.17 -7.62 5.79
N GLU A 432 -0.21 -8.92 5.47
CA GLU A 432 0.99 -9.78 5.46
C GLU A 432 1.88 -9.43 4.27
N TYR A 433 1.29 -9.25 3.09
CA TYR A 433 1.98 -8.77 1.89
C TYR A 433 2.63 -7.41 2.12
N ASN A 434 1.90 -6.43 2.66
CA ASN A 434 2.39 -5.07 2.90
C ASN A 434 3.55 -5.02 3.90
N ARG A 435 3.62 -5.97 4.83
CA ARG A 435 4.72 -6.08 5.79
C ARG A 435 6.01 -6.51 5.09
N SER A 436 5.92 -7.47 4.19
CA SER A 436 7.03 -8.04 3.45
C SER A 436 6.52 -9.02 2.39
N HIS A 437 7.05 -8.96 1.18
CA HIS A 437 6.71 -9.87 0.08
C HIS A 437 7.92 -10.18 -0.80
N ILE A 438 7.76 -11.14 -1.73
CA ILE A 438 8.84 -11.48 -2.67
C ILE A 438 8.97 -10.33 -3.68
N PRO A 439 10.20 -9.84 -3.99
CA PRO A 439 10.38 -8.74 -4.92
C PRO A 439 9.68 -9.00 -6.26
N GLY A 440 8.87 -8.04 -6.72
CA GLY A 440 8.13 -8.14 -7.99
C GLY A 440 6.80 -8.91 -7.93
N SER A 441 6.37 -9.41 -6.76
CA SER A 441 5.09 -10.12 -6.64
C SER A 441 3.88 -9.19 -6.59
N PHE A 442 2.78 -9.57 -7.23
CA PHE A 442 1.49 -8.85 -7.15
C PHE A 442 0.58 -9.44 -6.07
N SER A 443 0.07 -8.59 -5.18
CA SER A 443 -0.95 -9.00 -4.20
C SER A 443 -2.33 -9.14 -4.86
N ILE A 444 -2.97 -10.29 -4.71
CA ILE A 444 -4.38 -10.46 -5.09
C ILE A 444 -5.06 -11.57 -4.27
N SER A 445 -6.22 -11.27 -3.70
CA SER A 445 -7.03 -12.28 -3.01
C SER A 445 -7.66 -13.26 -4.01
N CYS A 446 -7.64 -14.55 -3.68
CA CYS A 446 -8.32 -15.59 -4.47
C CYS A 446 -9.83 -15.33 -4.63
N GLU A 447 -10.47 -14.66 -3.67
CA GLU A 447 -11.88 -14.28 -3.75
C GLU A 447 -12.15 -13.26 -4.86
N SER A 448 -11.13 -12.54 -5.33
CA SER A 448 -11.25 -11.63 -6.49
C SER A 448 -11.52 -12.36 -7.81
N PHE A 449 -11.34 -13.68 -7.86
CA PHE A 449 -11.60 -14.52 -9.03
C PHE A 449 -12.96 -15.23 -8.95
N ARG A 450 -13.70 -15.05 -7.86
CA ARG A 450 -14.97 -15.72 -7.59
C ARG A 450 -16.11 -14.72 -7.50
N GLY A 451 -17.31 -15.16 -7.81
CA GLY A 451 -18.49 -14.30 -7.77
C GLY A 451 -19.79 -15.07 -7.84
N VAL A 452 -20.87 -14.34 -8.11
CA VAL A 452 -22.19 -14.93 -8.38
C VAL A 452 -22.35 -15.09 -9.89
N VAL A 453 -22.44 -16.33 -10.37
CA VAL A 453 -22.68 -16.62 -11.78
C VAL A 453 -23.95 -17.47 -11.89
N ALA A 454 -24.89 -17.04 -12.74
CA ALA A 454 -26.18 -17.70 -12.93
C ALA A 454 -26.96 -17.97 -11.62
N GLY A 455 -26.81 -17.09 -10.62
CA GLY A 455 -27.47 -17.21 -9.32
C GLY A 455 -26.78 -18.14 -8.31
N VAL A 456 -25.65 -18.74 -8.67
CA VAL A 456 -24.84 -19.55 -7.75
C VAL A 456 -23.69 -18.70 -7.19
N PRO A 457 -23.56 -18.56 -5.87
CA PRO A 457 -22.50 -17.77 -5.25
C PRO A 457 -21.16 -18.53 -5.22
N SER A 458 -20.08 -17.76 -5.09
CA SER A 458 -18.72 -18.27 -4.83
C SER A 458 -18.17 -19.23 -5.90
N VAL A 459 -18.61 -19.08 -7.14
CA VAL A 459 -18.07 -19.82 -8.31
C VAL A 459 -17.04 -18.98 -9.06
N LEU A 460 -16.15 -19.63 -9.80
CA LEU A 460 -15.11 -18.95 -10.57
C LEU A 460 -15.74 -18.09 -11.67
N LEU A 461 -15.21 -16.88 -11.86
CA LEU A 461 -15.75 -15.91 -12.81
C LEU A 461 -15.64 -16.39 -14.27
N PRO A 462 -16.47 -15.86 -15.19
CA PRO A 462 -16.36 -16.12 -16.63
C PRO A 462 -14.99 -15.75 -17.21
N ALA A 463 -14.57 -16.47 -18.24
CA ALA A 463 -13.26 -16.33 -18.86
C ALA A 463 -12.95 -14.89 -19.29
N GLU A 464 -13.93 -14.14 -19.78
CA GLU A 464 -13.78 -12.74 -20.20
C GLU A 464 -13.38 -11.82 -19.04
N ILE A 465 -13.90 -12.08 -17.83
CA ILE A 465 -13.58 -11.30 -16.63
C ILE A 465 -12.19 -11.70 -16.10
N LEU A 466 -11.88 -13.00 -16.12
CA LEU A 466 -10.57 -13.51 -15.71
C LEU A 466 -9.45 -12.97 -16.61
N ALA A 467 -9.64 -13.00 -17.92
CA ALA A 467 -8.71 -12.44 -18.90
C ALA A 467 -8.45 -10.95 -18.65
N GLN A 468 -9.51 -10.15 -18.44
CA GLN A 468 -9.35 -8.74 -18.10
C GLN A 468 -8.58 -8.52 -16.80
N LYS A 469 -8.78 -9.37 -15.78
CA LYS A 469 -8.02 -9.28 -14.53
C LYS A 469 -6.54 -9.55 -14.75
N PHE A 470 -6.19 -10.61 -15.47
CA PHE A 470 -4.79 -10.90 -15.77
C PHE A 470 -4.15 -9.85 -16.70
N SER A 471 -4.92 -9.30 -17.64
CA SER A 471 -4.54 -8.12 -18.42
C SER A 471 -4.14 -6.94 -17.54
N LEU A 472 -4.95 -6.61 -16.51
CA LEU A 472 -4.64 -5.51 -15.59
C LEU A 472 -3.40 -5.76 -14.73
N MET A 473 -3.06 -7.04 -14.49
CA MET A 473 -1.84 -7.44 -13.79
C MET A 473 -0.62 -7.50 -14.72
N GLY A 474 -0.78 -7.21 -16.01
CA GLY A 474 0.29 -7.26 -16.99
C GLY A 474 0.84 -8.67 -17.23
N ILE A 475 -0.01 -9.68 -17.06
CA ILE A 475 0.34 -11.07 -17.33
C ILE A 475 0.07 -11.34 -18.80
N GLU A 476 0.99 -11.99 -19.50
CA GLU A 476 0.83 -12.43 -20.87
C GLU A 476 0.60 -13.96 -20.95
N PRO A 477 0.00 -14.47 -22.03
CA PRO A 477 -0.24 -15.92 -22.19
C PRO A 477 1.04 -16.76 -22.21
N THR A 478 2.17 -16.14 -22.53
CA THR A 478 3.49 -16.76 -22.64
C THR A 478 4.28 -16.74 -21.34
N ASP A 479 3.86 -15.93 -20.38
CA ASP A 479 4.54 -15.75 -19.09
C ASP A 479 4.56 -17.04 -18.29
N THR A 480 5.57 -17.16 -17.43
CA THR A 480 5.61 -18.13 -16.35
C THR A 480 5.09 -17.48 -15.09
N VAL A 481 4.08 -18.06 -14.46
CA VAL A 481 3.44 -17.51 -13.25
C VAL A 481 3.75 -18.39 -12.03
N VAL A 482 4.25 -17.79 -10.95
CA VAL A 482 4.44 -18.47 -9.66
C VAL A 482 3.44 -17.94 -8.64
N LEU A 483 2.67 -18.85 -8.04
CA LEU A 483 1.63 -18.54 -7.07
C LEU A 483 2.12 -18.80 -5.65
N LEU A 484 1.92 -17.84 -4.76
CA LEU A 484 2.42 -17.82 -3.40
C LEU A 484 1.29 -17.79 -2.37
N TYR A 485 1.44 -18.60 -1.33
CA TYR A 485 0.55 -18.67 -0.17
C TYR A 485 1.36 -18.64 1.13
N SER A 486 0.68 -18.64 2.27
CA SER A 486 1.27 -18.86 3.61
C SER A 486 0.38 -19.82 4.40
N GLY A 487 0.98 -20.53 5.37
CA GLY A 487 0.31 -21.53 6.19
C GLY A 487 -0.25 -22.69 5.39
N ASP A 488 -1.40 -23.24 5.80
CA ASP A 488 -2.05 -24.37 5.16
C ASP A 488 -3.05 -23.96 4.04
N LYS A 489 -2.86 -22.76 3.47
CA LYS A 489 -3.76 -22.13 2.49
C LYS A 489 -3.42 -22.42 1.02
N VAL A 490 -2.87 -23.60 0.71
CA VAL A 490 -2.56 -24.00 -0.70
C VAL A 490 -3.81 -23.88 -1.60
N ARG A 491 -4.99 -24.18 -1.06
CA ARG A 491 -6.27 -24.02 -1.76
C ARG A 491 -6.51 -22.61 -2.35
N ASP A 492 -5.98 -21.56 -1.71
CA ASP A 492 -6.20 -20.16 -2.12
C ASP A 492 -5.46 -19.88 -3.44
N VAL A 493 -4.22 -20.37 -3.56
CA VAL A 493 -3.44 -20.25 -4.81
C VAL A 493 -3.90 -21.23 -5.88
N THR A 494 -4.34 -22.44 -5.53
CA THR A 494 -4.87 -23.38 -6.53
C THR A 494 -6.18 -22.87 -7.13
N MET A 495 -6.97 -22.10 -6.37
CA MET A 495 -8.15 -21.41 -6.90
C MET A 495 -7.78 -20.36 -7.96
N ILE A 496 -6.71 -19.60 -7.75
CA ILE A 496 -6.16 -18.72 -8.79
C ILE A 496 -5.65 -19.56 -9.97
N GLY A 497 -5.04 -20.72 -9.70
CA GLY A 497 -4.68 -21.72 -10.71
C GLY A 497 -5.85 -22.17 -11.60
N MET A 498 -7.05 -22.32 -11.03
CA MET A 498 -8.25 -22.66 -11.83
C MET A 498 -8.60 -21.56 -12.85
N ALA A 499 -8.33 -20.29 -12.53
CA ALA A 499 -8.50 -19.20 -13.49
C ALA A 499 -7.51 -19.30 -14.67
N PHE A 500 -6.26 -19.68 -14.38
CA PHE A 500 -5.26 -19.96 -15.40
C PHE A 500 -5.65 -21.16 -16.28
N GLU A 501 -6.12 -22.25 -15.67
CA GLU A 501 -6.62 -23.43 -16.38
C GLU A 501 -7.81 -23.08 -17.29
N ARG A 502 -8.79 -22.33 -16.79
CA ARG A 502 -9.97 -21.90 -17.58
C ARG A 502 -9.59 -21.06 -18.80
N LEU A 503 -8.48 -20.32 -18.73
CA LEU A 503 -7.95 -19.54 -19.85
C LEU A 503 -6.92 -20.30 -20.71
N GLY A 504 -6.57 -21.53 -20.33
CA GLY A 504 -5.59 -22.36 -21.04
C GLY A 504 -4.14 -21.95 -20.82
N HIS A 505 -3.83 -21.23 -19.73
CA HIS A 505 -2.49 -20.85 -19.34
C HIS A 505 -1.75 -22.05 -18.72
N ARG A 506 -0.72 -22.56 -19.40
CA ARG A 506 -0.05 -23.81 -18.97
C ARG A 506 1.19 -23.62 -18.12
N LYS A 507 1.76 -22.40 -18.10
CA LYS A 507 3.04 -22.13 -17.45
C LYS A 507 2.84 -21.51 -16.06
N PHE A 508 2.07 -22.17 -15.19
CA PHE A 508 1.99 -21.75 -13.80
C PHE A 508 2.49 -22.83 -12.85
N ALA A 509 2.98 -22.40 -11.70
CA ALA A 509 3.43 -23.26 -10.61
C ALA A 509 3.08 -22.63 -9.26
N ILE A 510 3.05 -23.44 -8.21
CA ILE A 510 2.89 -23.00 -6.82
C ILE A 510 4.27 -23.04 -6.16
N LEU A 511 4.63 -22.00 -5.40
CA LEU A 511 5.88 -22.02 -4.64
C LEU A 511 5.80 -23.08 -3.53
N ASP A 512 6.67 -24.08 -3.56
CA ASP A 512 6.69 -25.14 -2.55
C ASP A 512 7.02 -24.56 -1.16
N GLY A 513 6.15 -24.83 -0.18
CA GLY A 513 6.24 -24.28 1.17
C GLY A 513 5.87 -22.79 1.31
N GLY A 514 5.48 -22.14 0.20
CA GLY A 514 4.99 -20.77 0.19
C GLY A 514 5.97 -19.72 0.72
N PHE A 515 5.44 -18.58 1.17
CA PHE A 515 6.23 -17.49 1.74
C PHE A 515 6.93 -17.88 3.04
N ASP A 516 6.33 -18.79 3.82
CA ASP A 516 6.88 -19.18 5.12
C ASP A 516 8.23 -19.88 4.95
N LYS A 517 8.34 -20.79 3.96
CA LYS A 517 9.61 -21.45 3.61
C LYS A 517 10.61 -20.43 3.05
N TRP A 518 10.17 -19.55 2.14
CA TRP A 518 11.00 -18.47 1.59
C TRP A 518 11.64 -17.59 2.67
N ALA A 519 10.83 -17.14 3.63
CA ALA A 519 11.27 -16.32 4.75
C ALA A 519 12.17 -17.10 5.72
N ALA A 520 11.84 -18.36 6.02
CA ALA A 520 12.65 -19.23 6.88
C ALA A 520 14.04 -19.55 6.30
N GLU A 521 14.18 -19.51 4.98
CA GLU A 521 15.45 -19.68 4.26
C GLU A 521 16.24 -18.36 4.13
N GLY A 522 15.71 -17.24 4.63
CA GLY A 522 16.39 -15.94 4.59
C GLY A 522 16.52 -15.35 3.18
N LYS A 523 15.62 -15.72 2.26
CA LYS A 523 15.63 -15.24 0.87
C LYS A 523 15.17 -13.78 0.76
N PRO A 524 15.54 -13.05 -0.33
CA PRO A 524 15.26 -11.63 -0.46
C PRO A 524 13.78 -11.28 -0.36
N VAL A 525 13.48 -10.17 0.31
CA VAL A 525 12.13 -9.63 0.45
C VAL A 525 12.11 -8.15 0.13
N SER A 526 10.95 -7.63 -0.28
CA SER A 526 10.71 -6.22 -0.56
C SER A 526 9.40 -5.74 0.09
N THR A 527 9.26 -4.41 0.11
CA THR A 527 8.01 -3.69 0.39
C THR A 527 7.55 -2.85 -0.81
N ASP A 528 8.33 -2.84 -1.90
CA ASP A 528 8.05 -2.06 -3.10
C ASP A 528 6.95 -2.70 -3.93
N LEU A 529 5.96 -1.90 -4.34
CA LEU A 529 4.90 -2.40 -5.20
C LEU A 529 5.42 -2.56 -6.64
N PRO A 530 5.20 -3.73 -7.30
CA PRO A 530 5.57 -3.87 -8.68
C PRO A 530 4.73 -2.93 -9.57
N PRO A 531 5.32 -2.35 -10.62
CA PRO A 531 4.54 -1.62 -11.61
C PRO A 531 3.61 -2.58 -12.36
N ALA A 532 2.34 -2.20 -12.50
CA ALA A 532 1.37 -2.94 -13.30
C ALA A 532 1.16 -2.23 -14.64
N TYR A 533 1.53 -2.87 -15.74
CA TYR A 533 1.25 -2.40 -17.09
C TYR A 533 0.20 -3.30 -17.70
N ARG A 534 -0.84 -2.73 -18.30
CA ARG A 534 -1.90 -3.55 -18.89
C ARG A 534 -1.35 -4.35 -20.09
N SER A 535 -1.56 -5.66 -20.09
CA SER A 535 -1.32 -6.55 -21.23
C SER A 535 -2.61 -6.90 -21.96
N ASP A 536 -2.50 -7.58 -23.11
CA ASP A 536 -3.63 -8.15 -23.83
C ASP A 536 -3.71 -9.67 -23.61
N TYR A 537 -4.58 -10.09 -22.70
CA TYR A 537 -4.79 -11.50 -22.37
C TYR A 537 -6.00 -12.03 -23.17
N PRO A 538 -5.81 -12.96 -24.12
CA PRO A 538 -6.86 -13.46 -24.98
C PRO A 538 -7.81 -14.42 -24.24
N VAL A 539 -9.08 -14.40 -24.62
CA VAL A 539 -10.07 -15.39 -24.18
C VAL A 539 -10.09 -16.53 -25.19
N ARG A 540 -9.81 -17.74 -24.71
CA ARG A 540 -9.91 -18.97 -25.51
C ARG A 540 -11.22 -19.68 -25.22
N SER A 541 -12.11 -19.73 -26.20
CA SER A 541 -13.44 -20.34 -26.04
C SER A 541 -13.42 -21.87 -25.88
N ASP A 542 -12.28 -22.52 -26.18
CA ASP A 542 -12.10 -23.98 -26.16
C ASP A 542 -11.29 -24.50 -24.95
N ALA A 543 -10.83 -23.61 -24.07
CA ALA A 543 -9.90 -23.97 -23.01
C ALA A 543 -10.57 -24.70 -21.83
N ASP A 544 -11.77 -24.30 -21.42
CA ASP A 544 -12.47 -24.88 -20.28
C ASP A 544 -13.23 -26.16 -20.66
N HIS A 545 -12.50 -27.28 -20.64
CA HIS A 545 -13.03 -28.63 -20.90
C HIS A 545 -13.15 -29.47 -19.63
N PHE A 546 -12.81 -28.90 -18.47
CA PHE A 546 -12.72 -29.61 -17.19
C PHE A 546 -13.82 -29.17 -16.20
N THR A 547 -14.41 -27.98 -16.33
CA THR A 547 -15.52 -27.55 -15.47
C THR A 547 -16.80 -28.29 -15.85
N VAL A 548 -17.50 -28.85 -14.86
CA VAL A 548 -18.80 -29.52 -15.07
C VAL A 548 -19.91 -28.86 -14.27
N ASP A 549 -21.12 -28.85 -14.81
CA ASP A 549 -22.32 -28.39 -14.11
C ASP A 549 -23.04 -29.53 -13.35
N TYR A 550 -24.01 -29.18 -12.51
CA TYR A 550 -24.77 -30.16 -11.73
C TYR A 550 -25.49 -31.21 -12.61
N ARG A 551 -25.86 -30.88 -13.85
CA ARG A 551 -26.56 -31.82 -14.76
C ARG A 551 -25.59 -32.88 -15.25
N GLN A 552 -24.39 -32.49 -15.63
CA GLN A 552 -23.32 -33.41 -15.99
C GLN A 552 -22.97 -34.32 -14.81
N VAL A 553 -22.83 -33.76 -13.59
CA VAL A 553 -22.59 -34.56 -12.39
C VAL A 553 -23.73 -35.54 -12.12
N LEU A 554 -24.99 -35.12 -12.25
CA LEU A 554 -26.15 -36.01 -12.10
C LEU A 554 -26.17 -37.15 -13.12
N LEU A 555 -25.76 -36.90 -14.37
CA LEU A 555 -25.60 -37.95 -15.38
C LEU A 555 -24.53 -38.96 -14.97
N HIS A 556 -23.40 -38.49 -14.42
CA HIS A 556 -22.34 -39.36 -13.91
C HIS A 556 -22.79 -40.20 -12.71
N VAL A 557 -23.58 -39.62 -11.79
CA VAL A 557 -24.21 -40.36 -10.68
C VAL A 557 -25.13 -41.47 -11.21
N LYS A 558 -25.99 -41.16 -12.18
CA LYS A 558 -26.95 -42.12 -12.76
C LYS A 558 -26.26 -43.25 -13.52
N ASN A 559 -25.24 -42.91 -14.30
CA ASN A 559 -24.57 -43.85 -15.21
C ASN A 559 -23.35 -44.53 -14.57
N LYS A 560 -22.93 -44.11 -13.37
CA LYS A 560 -21.71 -44.56 -12.68
C LYS A 560 -20.47 -44.47 -13.58
N SER A 561 -20.38 -43.41 -14.37
CA SER A 561 -19.38 -43.23 -15.43
C SER A 561 -18.19 -42.35 -15.02
N ALA A 562 -18.14 -41.91 -13.76
CA ALA A 562 -17.01 -41.19 -13.17
C ALA A 562 -16.90 -41.53 -11.68
N LEU A 563 -15.68 -41.48 -11.14
CA LEU A 563 -15.45 -41.49 -9.70
C LEU A 563 -15.63 -40.07 -9.17
N ILE A 564 -16.56 -39.87 -8.23
CA ILE A 564 -16.79 -38.56 -7.62
C ILE A 564 -16.01 -38.52 -6.30
N ILE A 565 -15.18 -37.52 -6.10
CA ILE A 565 -14.39 -37.33 -4.88
C ILE A 565 -14.90 -36.10 -4.14
N ASP A 566 -15.39 -36.33 -2.92
CA ASP A 566 -15.77 -35.27 -1.99
C ASP A 566 -14.60 -34.97 -1.05
N VAL A 567 -14.01 -33.78 -1.21
CA VAL A 567 -12.82 -33.39 -0.45
C VAL A 567 -13.12 -32.63 0.84
N ARG A 568 -14.40 -32.57 1.26
CA ARG A 568 -14.79 -31.96 2.54
C ARG A 568 -14.32 -32.81 3.73
N PRO A 569 -14.21 -32.22 4.94
CA PRO A 569 -14.03 -32.99 6.16
C PRO A 569 -15.14 -34.04 6.32
N THR A 570 -14.80 -35.19 6.90
CA THR A 570 -15.67 -36.37 6.95
C THR A 570 -17.03 -36.09 7.60
N GLU A 571 -17.08 -35.23 8.62
CA GLU A 571 -18.34 -34.90 9.30
C GLU A 571 -19.35 -34.15 8.41
N TYR A 572 -18.88 -33.44 7.37
CA TYR A 572 -19.76 -32.79 6.38
C TYR A 572 -20.23 -33.77 5.31
N TYR A 573 -19.37 -34.73 4.96
CA TYR A 573 -19.70 -35.81 4.04
C TYR A 573 -20.77 -36.73 4.64
N THR A 574 -20.59 -37.18 5.89
CA THR A 574 -21.57 -38.07 6.57
C THR A 574 -22.90 -37.36 6.86
N GLY A 575 -22.91 -36.02 6.85
CA GLY A 575 -24.08 -35.20 7.17
C GLY A 575 -24.26 -34.95 8.67
N GLU A 576 -23.26 -35.29 9.50
CA GLU A 576 -23.25 -34.93 10.93
C GLU A 576 -23.17 -33.40 11.13
N LYS A 577 -22.44 -32.71 10.25
CA LYS A 577 -22.43 -31.24 10.14
C LYS A 577 -22.95 -30.81 8.77
N SER A 578 -23.60 -29.65 8.74
CA SER A 578 -23.99 -28.98 7.50
C SER A 578 -23.95 -27.48 7.68
N ASP A 579 -23.31 -26.81 6.72
CA ASP A 579 -23.40 -25.35 6.56
C ASP A 579 -24.36 -24.97 5.42
N GLU A 580 -24.99 -25.96 4.77
CA GLU A 580 -25.80 -25.81 3.55
C GLU A 580 -27.24 -26.27 3.77
N ALA A 581 -28.11 -25.96 2.80
CA ALA A 581 -29.55 -26.25 2.84
C ALA A 581 -29.91 -27.72 3.11
N ARG A 582 -29.01 -28.65 2.76
CA ARG A 582 -29.15 -30.09 3.02
C ARG A 582 -27.81 -30.66 3.48
N ALA A 583 -27.86 -31.50 4.52
CA ALA A 583 -26.71 -32.27 5.01
C ALA A 583 -26.49 -33.53 4.15
N GLY A 584 -25.25 -34.03 4.12
CA GLY A 584 -24.88 -35.25 3.39
C GLY A 584 -23.92 -34.98 2.23
N HIS A 585 -23.89 -35.91 1.26
CA HIS A 585 -23.01 -35.88 0.09
C HIS A 585 -23.73 -36.31 -1.20
N ILE A 586 -23.03 -36.13 -2.33
CA ILE A 586 -23.49 -36.57 -3.65
C ILE A 586 -23.45 -38.10 -3.69
N PRO A 587 -24.54 -38.78 -4.12
CA PRO A 587 -24.59 -40.24 -4.09
C PRO A 587 -23.43 -40.92 -4.84
N GLY A 588 -22.81 -41.91 -4.20
CA GLY A 588 -21.67 -42.65 -4.74
C GLY A 588 -20.35 -41.86 -4.77
N ALA A 589 -20.27 -40.68 -4.15
CA ALA A 589 -19.02 -39.98 -3.94
C ALA A 589 -18.16 -40.68 -2.88
N VAL A 590 -16.83 -40.63 -3.03
CA VAL A 590 -15.87 -41.14 -2.06
C VAL A 590 -15.28 -39.95 -1.29
N ASN A 591 -15.27 -40.03 0.05
CA ASN A 591 -14.67 -38.99 0.87
C ASN A 591 -13.15 -39.10 0.90
N ARG A 592 -12.47 -38.03 0.48
CA ARG A 592 -11.01 -37.89 0.64
C ARG A 592 -10.67 -36.45 1.01
N PRO A 593 -10.68 -36.10 2.31
CA PRO A 593 -10.47 -34.72 2.77
C PRO A 593 -9.22 -34.06 2.19
N PHE A 594 -9.34 -32.81 1.73
CA PHE A 594 -8.20 -32.08 1.10
C PHE A 594 -7.01 -31.89 2.06
N LYS A 595 -7.27 -31.87 3.37
CA LYS A 595 -6.23 -31.72 4.40
C LYS A 595 -5.24 -32.88 4.40
N ASP A 596 -5.66 -34.05 3.93
CA ASP A 596 -4.79 -35.23 3.88
C ASP A 596 -3.74 -35.12 2.75
N ASP A 597 -3.83 -34.12 1.87
CA ASP A 597 -2.77 -33.79 0.88
C ASP A 597 -1.67 -32.92 1.47
N LEU A 598 -1.87 -32.36 2.66
CA LEU A 598 -0.97 -31.37 3.25
C LEU A 598 0.09 -32.01 4.15
N LEU A 599 1.28 -31.43 4.12
CA LEU A 599 2.37 -31.65 5.05
C LEU A 599 2.49 -30.40 5.93
N LYS A 600 2.53 -30.60 7.25
CA LYS A 600 2.88 -29.54 8.21
C LYS A 600 4.26 -29.83 8.77
N SER A 601 5.21 -28.93 8.55
CA SER A 601 6.51 -28.91 9.22
C SER A 601 6.51 -27.89 10.36
N ASP A 602 7.58 -27.86 11.15
CA ASP A 602 7.74 -26.87 12.23
C ASP A 602 7.86 -25.42 11.71
N LYS A 603 8.24 -25.23 10.44
CA LYS A 603 8.57 -23.90 9.87
C LYS A 603 7.60 -23.43 8.78
N TYR A 604 6.95 -24.35 8.07
CA TYR A 604 6.06 -24.05 6.95
C TYR A 604 5.07 -25.20 6.72
N ALA A 605 4.02 -24.95 5.94
CA ALA A 605 3.12 -25.98 5.43
C ALA A 605 3.15 -26.03 3.90
N GLY A 606 2.94 -27.21 3.35
CA GLY A 606 2.95 -27.45 1.91
C GLY A 606 2.19 -28.70 1.53
N LEU A 607 2.34 -29.11 0.27
CA LEU A 607 1.82 -30.39 -0.19
C LEU A 607 2.76 -31.52 0.23
N LYS A 608 2.21 -32.71 0.45
CA LYS A 608 3.02 -33.92 0.62
C LYS A 608 3.85 -34.20 -0.63
N SER A 609 4.85 -35.05 -0.49
CA SER A 609 5.69 -35.44 -1.62
C SER A 609 4.85 -36.06 -2.74
N LYS A 610 5.30 -35.90 -3.99
CA LYS A 610 4.64 -36.52 -5.15
C LYS A 610 4.41 -38.02 -4.95
N ALA A 611 5.39 -38.72 -4.38
CA ALA A 611 5.31 -40.16 -4.13
C ALA A 611 4.21 -40.52 -3.11
N ASP A 612 4.09 -39.75 -2.02
CA ASP A 612 3.05 -39.98 -1.00
C ASP A 612 1.64 -39.70 -1.54
N LEU A 613 1.52 -38.66 -2.38
CA LEU A 613 0.27 -38.31 -3.05
C LEU A 613 -0.10 -39.40 -4.09
N GLU A 614 0.85 -39.86 -4.90
CA GLU A 614 0.64 -40.97 -5.85
C GLU A 614 0.20 -42.25 -5.13
N ALA A 615 0.85 -42.62 -4.03
CA ALA A 615 0.47 -43.76 -3.22
C ALA A 615 -0.95 -43.62 -2.66
N SER A 616 -1.31 -42.45 -2.15
CA SER A 616 -2.63 -42.18 -1.58
C SER A 616 -3.75 -42.25 -2.63
N TYR A 617 -3.54 -41.65 -3.81
CA TYR A 617 -4.57 -41.58 -4.85
C TYR A 617 -4.68 -42.85 -5.69
N SER A 618 -3.59 -43.61 -5.89
CA SER A 618 -3.65 -44.91 -6.57
C SER A 618 -4.47 -45.97 -5.81
N ALA A 619 -4.60 -45.84 -4.50
CA ALA A 619 -5.47 -46.69 -3.69
C ALA A 619 -6.96 -46.39 -3.88
N LEU A 620 -7.29 -45.18 -4.34
CA LEU A 620 -8.67 -44.70 -4.51
C LEU A 620 -9.11 -44.71 -5.98
N ILE A 621 -8.21 -44.35 -6.89
CA ILE A 621 -8.50 -44.15 -8.31
C ILE A 621 -7.82 -45.27 -9.11
N PRO A 622 -8.58 -46.14 -9.79
CA PRO A 622 -8.04 -47.35 -10.44
C PRO A 622 -6.92 -47.12 -11.47
N SER A 623 -6.95 -46.00 -12.19
CA SER A 623 -5.96 -45.67 -13.21
C SER A 623 -5.87 -44.16 -13.42
N LYS A 624 -4.75 -43.68 -14.00
CA LYS A 624 -4.55 -42.25 -14.31
C LYS A 624 -5.54 -41.70 -15.36
N ASP A 625 -6.13 -42.58 -16.17
CA ASP A 625 -7.14 -42.25 -17.19
C ASP A 625 -8.58 -42.41 -16.69
N THR A 626 -8.77 -42.81 -15.43
CA THR A 626 -10.11 -42.86 -14.84
C THR A 626 -10.67 -41.44 -14.76
N ARG A 627 -11.90 -41.26 -15.26
CA ARG A 627 -12.62 -39.99 -15.11
C ARG A 627 -12.93 -39.73 -13.63
N VAL A 628 -12.41 -38.64 -13.11
CA VAL A 628 -12.62 -38.21 -11.73
C VAL A 628 -13.32 -36.85 -11.71
N ILE A 629 -14.35 -36.71 -10.88
CA ILE A 629 -15.00 -35.41 -10.61
C ILE A 629 -14.67 -35.02 -9.17
N VAL A 630 -13.98 -33.91 -8.97
CA VAL A 630 -13.66 -33.40 -7.63
C VAL A 630 -14.61 -32.27 -7.25
N HIS A 631 -15.11 -32.29 -6.02
CA HIS A 631 -15.97 -31.24 -5.47
C HIS A 631 -15.75 -31.06 -3.96
N CYS A 632 -16.18 -29.91 -3.43
CA CYS A 632 -16.19 -29.66 -1.99
C CYS A 632 -17.50 -28.97 -1.57
N ARG A 633 -17.42 -27.89 -0.79
CA ARG A 633 -18.55 -26.99 -0.52
C ARG A 633 -18.81 -26.04 -1.70
N THR A 634 -17.82 -25.23 -2.07
CA THR A 634 -17.92 -24.15 -3.07
C THR A 634 -16.80 -24.18 -4.12
N GLY A 635 -16.25 -25.35 -4.44
CA GLY A 635 -15.15 -25.50 -5.41
C GLY A 635 -13.75 -25.12 -4.89
N HIS A 636 -13.65 -24.34 -3.81
CA HIS A 636 -12.37 -23.84 -3.26
C HIS A 636 -11.39 -24.95 -2.87
N GLN A 637 -11.75 -25.83 -1.93
CA GLN A 637 -10.86 -26.93 -1.53
C GLN A 637 -10.67 -27.96 -2.66
N ALA A 638 -11.67 -28.12 -3.52
CA ALA A 638 -11.59 -29.02 -4.67
C ALA A 638 -10.53 -28.57 -5.68
N SER A 639 -10.26 -27.26 -5.81
CA SER A 639 -9.17 -26.76 -6.65
C SER A 639 -7.80 -27.31 -6.23
N GLN A 640 -7.59 -27.55 -4.93
CA GLN A 640 -6.33 -28.11 -4.43
C GLN A 640 -6.15 -29.55 -4.90
N THR A 641 -7.16 -30.38 -4.72
CA THR A 641 -7.11 -31.78 -5.15
C THR A 641 -7.10 -31.89 -6.68
N PHE A 642 -7.81 -31.01 -7.40
CA PHE A 642 -7.70 -30.90 -8.86
C PHE A 642 -6.25 -30.66 -9.27
N PHE A 643 -5.59 -29.68 -8.64
CA PHE A 643 -4.20 -29.36 -8.91
C PHE A 643 -3.26 -30.54 -8.62
N VAL A 644 -3.44 -31.21 -7.49
CA VAL A 644 -2.65 -32.40 -7.12
C VAL A 644 -2.80 -33.49 -8.18
N LEU A 645 -4.04 -33.88 -8.50
CA LEU A 645 -4.34 -34.95 -9.45
C LEU A 645 -3.78 -34.62 -10.84
N LYS A 646 -4.09 -33.43 -11.37
CA LYS A 646 -3.78 -33.04 -12.75
C LYS A 646 -2.32 -32.62 -12.94
N HIS A 647 -1.80 -31.75 -12.09
CA HIS A 647 -0.51 -31.08 -12.30
C HIS A 647 0.67 -31.75 -11.61
N LEU A 648 0.47 -32.45 -10.49
CA LEU A 648 1.59 -33.05 -9.76
C LEU A 648 1.76 -34.54 -10.07
N ILE A 649 0.66 -35.28 -10.04
CA ILE A 649 0.70 -36.74 -10.17
C ILE A 649 0.17 -37.26 -11.52
N GLY A 650 -0.40 -36.39 -12.36
CA GLY A 650 -0.61 -36.63 -13.79
C GLY A 650 -1.83 -37.49 -14.17
N TYR A 651 -2.94 -37.36 -13.46
CA TYR A 651 -4.24 -37.88 -13.92
C TYR A 651 -4.73 -37.07 -15.12
N THR A 652 -5.23 -37.75 -16.15
CA THR A 652 -5.50 -37.13 -17.46
C THR A 652 -6.93 -36.63 -17.61
N ASP A 653 -7.91 -37.29 -16.98
CA ASP A 653 -9.35 -36.99 -17.06
C ASP A 653 -9.91 -36.57 -15.68
N VAL A 654 -9.51 -35.38 -15.22
CA VAL A 654 -9.99 -34.78 -13.97
C VAL A 654 -10.94 -33.63 -14.31
N LEU A 655 -12.14 -33.70 -13.78
CA LEU A 655 -13.22 -32.72 -13.92
C LEU A 655 -13.46 -32.02 -12.58
N TRP A 656 -13.83 -30.75 -12.63
CA TRP A 656 -14.06 -29.92 -11.45
C TRP A 656 -15.51 -29.44 -11.41
N TYR A 657 -16.23 -29.81 -10.35
CA TYR A 657 -17.57 -29.29 -10.11
C TYR A 657 -17.48 -28.04 -9.24
N ASP A 658 -17.30 -26.89 -9.90
CA ASP A 658 -17.08 -25.55 -9.28
C ASP A 658 -18.18 -25.20 -8.25
N ALA A 659 -19.44 -25.26 -8.68
CA ALA A 659 -20.61 -24.96 -7.87
C ALA A 659 -20.82 -25.92 -6.67
N SER A 660 -20.25 -27.13 -6.76
CA SER A 660 -20.04 -28.04 -5.63
C SER A 660 -21.30 -28.33 -4.79
N TRP A 661 -21.13 -28.69 -3.51
CA TRP A 661 -22.22 -29.02 -2.60
C TRP A 661 -23.20 -27.88 -2.38
N THR A 662 -22.78 -26.61 -2.44
CA THR A 662 -23.68 -25.45 -2.27
C THR A 662 -24.80 -25.45 -3.32
N GLU A 663 -24.48 -25.60 -4.60
CA GLU A 663 -25.52 -25.72 -5.63
C GLU A 663 -26.30 -27.03 -5.48
N TRP A 664 -25.59 -28.14 -5.26
CA TRP A 664 -26.24 -29.45 -5.17
C TRP A 664 -27.27 -29.48 -4.05
N ALA A 665 -26.91 -29.03 -2.85
CA ALA A 665 -27.75 -28.99 -1.67
C ALA A 665 -28.93 -28.02 -1.81
N ALA A 666 -28.79 -26.92 -2.55
CA ALA A 666 -29.88 -25.98 -2.80
C ALA A 666 -30.98 -26.55 -3.72
N ARG A 667 -30.62 -27.46 -4.64
CA ARG A 667 -31.51 -28.07 -5.63
C ARG A 667 -32.24 -29.30 -5.08
N LYS A 668 -33.46 -29.12 -4.56
CA LYS A 668 -34.26 -30.18 -3.91
C LYS A 668 -34.49 -31.42 -4.78
N GLU A 669 -34.48 -31.27 -6.09
CA GLU A 669 -34.65 -32.36 -7.07
C GLU A 669 -33.43 -33.29 -7.18
N LEU A 670 -32.27 -32.90 -6.68
CA LEU A 670 -31.05 -33.70 -6.74
C LEU A 670 -30.96 -34.68 -5.56
N PRO A 671 -30.50 -35.93 -5.78
CA PRO A 671 -30.42 -36.95 -4.74
C PRO A 671 -29.28 -36.67 -3.74
N VAL A 672 -29.42 -37.14 -2.51
CA VAL A 672 -28.46 -36.94 -1.41
C VAL A 672 -28.31 -38.23 -0.61
N GLU A 673 -27.08 -38.58 -0.24
CA GLU A 673 -26.76 -39.67 0.68
C GLU A 673 -26.21 -39.14 2.02
N THR A 674 -26.41 -39.89 3.11
CA THR A 674 -25.89 -39.61 4.45
C THR A 674 -25.25 -40.85 5.06
N GLY A 675 -24.42 -40.66 6.09
CA GLY A 675 -23.62 -41.72 6.71
C GLY A 675 -22.34 -42.05 5.93
N SER A 676 -21.58 -43.03 6.44
CA SER A 676 -20.39 -43.57 5.77
C SER A 676 -20.84 -44.53 4.65
N GLY A 677 -21.22 -43.97 3.49
CA GLY A 677 -21.33 -44.74 2.25
C GLY A 677 -20.03 -45.53 2.01
N LYS A 678 -20.19 -46.80 1.63
CA LYS A 678 -19.18 -47.89 1.61
C LYS A 678 -17.75 -47.51 1.25
#